data_AF-A0A5M6DLM3-F1
#
_entry.id   AF-A0A5M6DLM3-F1
#
_cell.length_a   1.000
_cell.length_b   1.000
_cell.length_c   1.000
_cell.angle_alpha   90.00
_cell.angle_beta   90.00
_cell.angle_gamma   90.00
#
_symmetry.space_group_name_H-M   'P 1'
#
loop_
_entity.id
_entity.type
_entity.pdbx_description
1 polymer ?
#
loop_
_entity_poly.entity_id
_entity_poly.type
_entity_poly.pdbx_seq_one_letter_code
_entity_poly.pdbx_strand_id
1 'polypeptide(L)'
;MEPTFDSYPQFVANQVLKKDHLNELFGYLDEQNRLTRTNLIGIGIVCGLDVIPDASINTITFTQGCGVTSEGYLVAADTVALTHYQVYEVPQKVIYPPLYDSATQKNKYPLWEMLPAGGTQALDATFWADKVVLIFVELKEENLKNCSPNSCDDRGVEVTVTFRYLLISLTDADNLRADLLDNTDDATDLNQLTQAKALLKEIRLKRFDVPRQTPPLLTTNDLFDAYRKILTKQSIETFRDELMQAYTIYKPLLGSLPDTVLQNFGSTFTYQSDQLTLSNPLEYQYYYDFISDLIEAYNELRTVGLYAISICCPPPGLFPRHLLLGKATEDTTQVTSQYRHYFLPSPLFGSQKAVANQIQQLFERIIRLIEAFAIPHPKTLFDFNAIRITPSSLGPVPLSQKAIPFYYQITNGAPPLYQLWNYAKSQENKAKTNLTYHADLYPAPVEDFVLKPLTYDLEPYNFFRIEGHIGLHWFYALWRLAALRSQNRLPFDIVVLKTGRNFTNILDWHTHQCYFQDLEALFASLKEELICLLCQEARYFYDIPLSRGKTGQRLPTKVDFLRHCDPGYTYLENTWGFLYENAFEKTDLFKLFNRWQRLAADQNTKDFLLLIHKIIELGDLLTEAKDLVNFNIELFRAKHTDLSEYAALRLAELKLLLPQQNSDELSNAWLVEDLIDHLDFIIHACKAEAFEALAETCRKRREALQQQLLWGNYNRKNPGINHKSGVPVGGTFLLVYAGEEDTPTPPQKGRFIIAGRVVDNSGAPVPGVNILVRNTTQGTITQVDGRFRLIVTQLPVTLVVAFVGIPSQEVTVKEATDTLTIIVGEELPATNGQNRLPNGIVIADFYLPYLCCSDCLPIQINIPEPKPDEPEPLRVKPGEPECDEEKKNFTVILTISGGTPPYSVNGQPVNGADGKTHAVTLPTNQGDALVVTDDASQQVTVTINPHDCQPAEPCDLPCAGKAEKCLYPLWVPKPSRERRIRTREIKETILLIKDLENNKEFTIDFRELYEATVGELDNQTFDERFTKFVAELTSLVAQQMGADIFMITYDPKLRMLAFEHYTCHTFEMRVEVRLLFGDNQFPVIAHYNQDGWTLTDQEFNQTVTGRKVGCILMDKCKNITKPVCDEIIKPDAITIFVDMNENQVKYNLLNEDGLQPGLWMFENGGPFISQSFSGEYNGFASLEEDSVWVLGLKDNCFGVDTEFITNA
;
A
#
# COMPACT_ATOMS: atom_id res chain seq x y z
N MET A 1 -60.40 21.00 15.16
CA MET A 1 -61.89 21.13 15.15
C MET A 1 -62.31 21.99 16.33
N GLU A 2 -63.14 23.01 16.11
CA GLU A 2 -63.79 23.82 17.16
C GLU A 2 -65.11 23.13 17.61
N PRO A 3 -65.57 23.35 18.86
CA PRO A 3 -66.86 22.86 19.31
C PRO A 3 -68.03 23.56 18.59
N THR A 4 -69.09 22.81 18.32
CA THR A 4 -70.38 23.33 17.86
C THR A 4 -71.42 23.37 18.98
N PHE A 5 -71.19 22.66 20.08
CA PHE A 5 -72.00 22.69 21.30
C PHE A 5 -71.21 23.32 22.47
N ASP A 6 -71.22 24.65 22.57
CA ASP A 6 -70.60 25.39 23.69
C ASP A 6 -71.36 25.27 25.03
N SER A 7 -72.57 24.69 25.01
CA SER A 7 -73.44 24.57 26.18
C SER A 7 -74.14 23.21 26.22
N TYR A 8 -74.34 22.67 27.43
CA TYR A 8 -75.12 21.46 27.68
C TYR A 8 -76.40 21.78 28.47
N PRO A 9 -77.51 21.05 28.26
CA PRO A 9 -78.76 21.30 28.96
C PRO A 9 -78.71 20.78 30.41
N GLN A 10 -79.07 21.65 31.37
CA GLN A 10 -79.27 21.26 32.77
C GLN A 10 -80.76 21.01 33.04
N PHE A 11 -81.12 19.78 33.42
CA PHE A 11 -82.52 19.42 33.72
C PHE A 11 -82.94 19.81 35.14
N VAL A 12 -84.19 20.26 35.29
CA VAL A 12 -84.78 20.63 36.59
C VAL A 12 -85.97 19.73 36.97
N ALA A 13 -86.29 19.67 38.26
CA ALA A 13 -87.38 18.84 38.77
C ALA A 13 -88.73 19.19 38.12
N ASN A 14 -89.50 18.17 37.73
CA ASN A 14 -90.80 18.27 37.05
C ASN A 14 -90.75 18.89 35.63
N GLN A 15 -89.58 19.04 35.01
CA GLN A 15 -89.45 19.49 33.62
C GLN A 15 -89.96 18.42 32.63
N VAL A 16 -90.74 18.86 31.63
CA VAL A 16 -91.09 18.00 30.48
C VAL A 16 -89.95 18.05 29.46
N LEU A 17 -89.34 16.88 29.19
CA LEU A 17 -88.28 16.76 28.20
C LEU A 17 -88.85 16.65 26.78
N LYS A 18 -88.20 17.31 25.82
CA LYS A 18 -88.43 17.16 24.38
C LYS A 18 -87.31 16.31 23.79
N LYS A 19 -87.55 15.74 22.59
CA LYS A 19 -86.50 15.08 21.80
C LYS A 19 -85.27 15.98 21.62
N ASP A 20 -85.51 17.29 21.45
CA ASP A 20 -84.47 18.25 21.11
C ASP A 20 -83.47 18.41 22.26
N HIS A 21 -83.94 18.48 23.52
CA HIS A 21 -83.07 18.56 24.71
C HIS A 21 -82.22 17.29 24.92
N LEU A 22 -82.71 16.12 24.49
CA LEU A 22 -81.98 14.86 24.60
C LEU A 22 -80.94 14.71 23.48
N ASN A 23 -81.31 15.11 22.26
CA ASN A 23 -80.41 15.13 21.11
C ASN A 23 -79.30 16.19 21.27
N GLU A 24 -79.59 17.32 21.90
CA GLU A 24 -78.63 18.38 22.28
C GLU A 24 -77.61 17.84 23.30
N LEU A 25 -78.06 17.15 24.35
CA LEU A 25 -77.16 16.50 25.32
C LEU A 25 -76.31 15.40 24.66
N PHE A 26 -76.90 14.60 23.77
CA PHE A 26 -76.15 13.60 23.00
C PHE A 26 -75.11 14.24 22.08
N GLY A 27 -75.48 15.30 21.34
CA GLY A 27 -74.58 16.01 20.44
C GLY A 27 -73.38 16.59 21.17
N TYR A 28 -73.60 17.24 22.31
CA TYR A 28 -72.53 17.69 23.21
C TYR A 28 -71.61 16.54 23.65
N LEU A 29 -72.18 15.43 24.14
CA LEU A 29 -71.38 14.31 24.64
C LEU A 29 -70.63 13.55 23.54
N ASP A 30 -71.20 13.38 22.35
CA ASP A 30 -70.50 12.81 21.18
C ASP A 30 -69.36 13.73 20.71
N GLU A 31 -69.63 15.02 20.56
CA GLU A 31 -68.63 16.00 20.15
C GLU A 31 -67.45 16.07 21.14
N GLN A 32 -67.70 16.15 22.44
CA GLN A 32 -66.63 16.17 23.44
C GLN A 32 -65.78 14.87 23.42
N ASN A 33 -66.39 13.71 23.16
CA ASN A 33 -65.65 12.46 22.96
C ASN A 33 -64.81 12.47 21.68
N ARG A 34 -65.36 12.99 20.57
CA ARG A 34 -64.67 13.09 19.28
C ARG A 34 -63.52 14.08 19.30
N LEU A 35 -63.73 15.28 19.87
CA LEU A 35 -62.71 16.29 20.15
C LEU A 35 -61.60 15.74 21.05
N THR A 36 -61.94 14.92 22.05
CA THR A 36 -60.94 14.25 22.90
C THR A 36 -60.04 13.33 22.07
N ARG A 37 -60.60 12.53 21.15
CA ARG A 37 -59.79 11.68 20.26
C ARG A 37 -58.94 12.51 19.31
N THR A 38 -59.53 13.44 18.57
CA THR A 38 -58.83 14.18 17.51
C THR A 38 -57.78 15.16 18.05
N ASN A 39 -58.12 15.93 19.08
CA ASN A 39 -57.26 17.01 19.58
C ASN A 39 -56.25 16.53 20.64
N LEU A 40 -56.62 15.56 21.50
CA LEU A 40 -55.78 15.09 22.60
C LEU A 40 -55.13 13.71 22.37
N ILE A 41 -55.60 12.88 21.43
CA ILE A 41 -54.97 11.58 21.10
C ILE A 41 -54.24 11.67 19.75
N GLY A 42 -54.98 11.89 18.67
CA GLY A 42 -54.47 11.95 17.30
C GLY A 42 -55.47 11.42 16.27
N ILE A 43 -55.06 11.39 15.00
CA ILE A 43 -55.87 10.92 13.86
C ILE A 43 -55.08 9.96 12.97
N GLY A 44 -55.74 9.17 12.12
CA GLY A 44 -55.13 8.13 11.31
C GLY A 44 -55.15 6.74 11.96
N ILE A 45 -54.50 5.77 11.32
CA ILE A 45 -54.43 4.36 11.71
C ILE A 45 -53.41 4.18 12.83
N VAL A 46 -53.87 3.79 14.02
CA VAL A 46 -53.05 3.62 15.23
C VAL A 46 -52.25 2.32 15.17
N CYS A 47 -52.90 1.22 14.79
CA CYS A 47 -52.29 -0.10 14.62
C CYS A 47 -53.18 -1.00 13.76
N GLY A 48 -52.59 -2.01 13.11
CA GLY A 48 -53.32 -2.94 12.25
C GLY A 48 -53.97 -2.24 11.05
N LEU A 49 -55.12 -2.76 10.59
CA LEU A 49 -55.78 -2.30 9.36
C LEU A 49 -54.82 -2.35 8.15
N ASP A 50 -53.90 -3.31 8.14
CA ASP A 50 -52.92 -3.53 7.09
C ASP A 50 -53.57 -4.33 5.96
N VAL A 51 -53.37 -3.87 4.72
CA VAL A 51 -53.65 -4.62 3.49
C VAL A 51 -52.58 -5.71 3.33
N ILE A 52 -53.01 -6.97 3.22
CA ILE A 52 -52.17 -8.12 2.89
C ILE A 52 -52.85 -8.88 1.73
N PRO A 53 -52.43 -8.68 0.47
CA PRO A 53 -52.90 -9.48 -0.66
C PRO A 53 -52.25 -10.88 -0.65
N ASP A 54 -52.98 -11.90 -1.10
CA ASP A 54 -52.40 -13.21 -1.38
C ASP A 54 -51.53 -13.18 -2.65
N ALA A 55 -50.70 -14.20 -2.86
CA ALA A 55 -49.74 -14.24 -3.96
C ALA A 55 -50.35 -14.28 -5.38
N SER A 56 -51.69 -14.33 -5.50
CA SER A 56 -52.43 -14.23 -6.77
C SER A 56 -53.38 -13.03 -6.83
N ILE A 57 -53.48 -12.22 -5.77
CA ILE A 57 -54.41 -11.08 -5.62
C ILE A 57 -55.88 -11.49 -5.86
N ASN A 58 -56.21 -12.71 -5.43
CA ASN A 58 -57.55 -13.31 -5.41
C ASN A 58 -58.21 -13.17 -4.03
N THR A 59 -57.43 -12.94 -2.98
CA THR A 59 -57.89 -12.68 -1.61
C THR A 59 -57.07 -11.54 -1.01
N ILE A 60 -57.75 -10.54 -0.46
CA ILE A 60 -57.12 -9.49 0.32
C ILE A 60 -57.55 -9.65 1.77
N THR A 61 -56.57 -9.79 2.67
CA THR A 61 -56.79 -9.85 4.11
C THR A 61 -56.51 -8.48 4.72
N PHE A 62 -57.42 -8.00 5.56
CA PHE A 62 -57.16 -6.87 6.46
C PHE A 62 -56.86 -7.37 7.86
N THR A 63 -55.83 -6.83 8.50
CA THR A 63 -55.46 -7.18 9.88
C THR A 63 -56.37 -6.49 10.90
N GLN A 64 -56.67 -7.17 12.01
CA GLN A 64 -57.33 -6.57 13.18
C GLN A 64 -56.58 -5.30 13.61
N GLY A 65 -57.29 -4.20 13.82
CA GLY A 65 -56.67 -2.91 14.10
C GLY A 65 -57.66 -1.79 14.40
N CYS A 66 -57.13 -0.59 14.64
CA CYS A 66 -57.93 0.60 14.89
C CYS A 66 -57.30 1.89 14.36
N GLY A 67 -58.14 2.91 14.18
CA GLY A 67 -57.77 4.24 13.74
C GLY A 67 -58.83 5.28 14.08
N VAL A 68 -58.50 6.56 13.93
CA VAL A 68 -59.39 7.68 14.23
C VAL A 68 -59.50 8.59 13.01
N THR A 69 -60.72 8.84 12.52
CA THR A 69 -60.94 9.76 11.39
C THR A 69 -60.76 11.23 11.82
N SER A 70 -60.65 12.19 10.88
CA SER A 70 -60.46 13.60 11.26
C SER A 70 -61.68 14.25 11.94
N GLU A 71 -62.90 13.70 11.78
CA GLU A 71 -64.07 14.05 12.61
C GLU A 71 -64.13 13.29 13.94
N GLY A 72 -63.20 12.38 14.24
CA GLY A 72 -63.09 11.69 15.53
C GLY A 72 -63.87 10.37 15.67
N TYR A 73 -64.34 9.79 14.56
CA TYR A 73 -64.91 8.44 14.59
C TYR A 73 -63.81 7.41 14.82
N LEU A 74 -64.02 6.54 15.80
CA LEU A 74 -63.15 5.40 16.06
C LEU A 74 -63.49 4.30 15.04
N VAL A 75 -62.55 4.01 14.14
CA VAL A 75 -62.56 2.79 13.33
C VAL A 75 -61.92 1.69 14.16
N ALA A 76 -62.62 0.58 14.33
CA ALA A 76 -62.10 -0.63 14.96
C ALA A 76 -62.63 -1.83 14.18
N ALA A 77 -61.73 -2.67 13.67
CA ALA A 77 -62.08 -3.79 12.82
C ALA A 77 -61.30 -5.05 13.20
N ASP A 78 -61.95 -6.20 13.07
CA ASP A 78 -61.33 -7.52 13.23
C ASP A 78 -60.71 -8.00 11.91
N THR A 79 -59.82 -8.99 12.00
CA THR A 79 -59.16 -9.58 10.82
C THR A 79 -60.21 -10.19 9.88
N VAL A 80 -60.23 -9.75 8.62
CA VAL A 80 -61.19 -10.22 7.62
C VAL A 80 -60.51 -10.50 6.28
N ALA A 81 -60.79 -11.65 5.69
CA ALA A 81 -60.38 -12.01 4.34
C ALA A 81 -61.54 -11.73 3.37
N LEU A 82 -61.29 -10.93 2.34
CA LEU A 82 -62.27 -10.51 1.34
C LEU A 82 -61.93 -11.12 -0.01
N THR A 83 -62.95 -11.65 -0.69
CA THR A 83 -62.81 -12.53 -1.87
C THR A 83 -63.74 -12.14 -3.03
N HIS A 84 -64.70 -11.26 -2.77
CA HIS A 84 -65.65 -10.74 -3.76
C HIS A 84 -65.76 -9.21 -3.66
N TYR A 85 -66.25 -8.57 -4.72
CA TYR A 85 -66.64 -7.17 -4.70
C TYR A 85 -67.99 -6.91 -5.41
N GLN A 86 -68.55 -5.74 -5.18
CA GLN A 86 -69.73 -5.21 -5.87
C GLN A 86 -69.62 -3.70 -6.06
N VAL A 87 -70.33 -3.11 -7.02
CA VAL A 87 -70.44 -1.65 -7.13
C VAL A 87 -71.20 -1.11 -5.92
N TYR A 88 -70.68 -0.04 -5.31
CA TYR A 88 -71.24 0.57 -4.10
C TYR A 88 -71.72 2.00 -4.38
N GLU A 89 -72.95 2.31 -4.00
CA GLU A 89 -73.54 3.65 -4.07
C GLU A 89 -73.75 4.18 -2.64
N VAL A 90 -73.25 5.37 -2.34
CA VAL A 90 -73.44 6.02 -1.04
C VAL A 90 -74.94 6.31 -0.86
N PRO A 91 -75.60 5.85 0.22
CA PRO A 91 -77.05 6.02 0.35
C PRO A 91 -77.44 7.50 0.41
N GLN A 92 -78.50 7.88 -0.30
CA GLN A 92 -78.92 9.28 -0.49
C GLN A 92 -79.19 10.09 0.80
N LYS A 93 -79.36 9.43 1.95
CA LYS A 93 -79.48 10.07 3.27
C LYS A 93 -78.14 10.32 3.97
N VAL A 94 -77.12 9.54 3.64
CA VAL A 94 -75.77 9.63 4.22
C VAL A 94 -75.00 10.71 3.47
N ILE A 95 -75.33 11.97 3.75
CA ILE A 95 -74.67 13.12 3.13
C ILE A 95 -73.19 13.11 3.52
N TYR A 96 -72.31 12.71 2.60
CA TYR A 96 -70.86 12.73 2.75
C TYR A 96 -70.21 13.38 1.52
N PRO A 97 -70.07 14.73 1.50
CA PRO A 97 -69.60 15.49 0.33
C PRO A 97 -68.26 15.06 -0.31
N PRO A 98 -67.31 14.42 0.41
CA PRO A 98 -66.11 13.89 -0.22
C PRO A 98 -66.34 12.72 -1.18
N LEU A 99 -67.37 11.90 -0.99
CA LEU A 99 -67.66 10.75 -1.87
C LEU A 99 -69.01 10.85 -2.59
N TYR A 100 -69.91 11.75 -2.18
CA TYR A 100 -71.27 11.88 -2.72
C TYR A 100 -71.57 13.32 -3.14
N ASP A 101 -72.02 13.50 -4.37
CA ASP A 101 -72.51 14.79 -4.88
C ASP A 101 -74.03 14.90 -4.64
N SER A 102 -74.40 15.88 -3.81
CA SER A 102 -75.81 16.18 -3.50
C SER A 102 -76.56 16.85 -4.65
N ALA A 103 -75.88 17.42 -5.65
CA ALA A 103 -76.50 18.02 -6.82
C ALA A 103 -76.93 16.98 -7.87
N THR A 104 -76.08 16.00 -8.18
CA THR A 104 -76.42 14.89 -9.10
C THR A 104 -77.02 13.66 -8.41
N GLN A 105 -77.02 13.60 -7.07
CA GLN A 105 -77.51 12.49 -6.23
C GLN A 105 -76.80 11.15 -6.50
N LYS A 106 -75.47 11.20 -6.69
CA LYS A 106 -74.61 10.06 -7.02
C LYS A 106 -73.29 10.13 -6.27
N ASN A 107 -72.53 9.03 -6.28
CA ASN A 107 -71.12 9.11 -5.93
C ASN A 107 -70.37 10.12 -6.83
N LYS A 108 -69.39 10.82 -6.27
CA LYS A 108 -68.39 11.61 -7.03
C LYS A 108 -67.48 10.72 -7.87
N TYR A 109 -67.07 9.59 -7.31
CA TYR A 109 -66.12 8.64 -7.90
C TYR A 109 -66.74 7.24 -8.00
N PRO A 110 -66.31 6.39 -8.95
CA PRO A 110 -66.64 4.97 -8.92
C PRO A 110 -66.12 4.31 -7.63
N LEU A 111 -67.00 3.61 -6.91
CA LEU A 111 -66.67 2.91 -5.67
C LEU A 111 -67.13 1.45 -5.76
N TRP A 112 -66.33 0.56 -5.15
CA TRP A 112 -66.65 -0.87 -5.07
C TRP A 112 -66.49 -1.37 -3.64
N GLU A 113 -67.51 -2.01 -3.08
CA GLU A 113 -67.48 -2.63 -1.76
C GLU A 113 -66.89 -4.03 -1.86
N MET A 114 -65.94 -4.35 -0.97
CA MET A 114 -65.31 -5.65 -0.83
C MET A 114 -66.02 -6.50 0.23
N LEU A 115 -66.22 -7.78 -0.05
CA LEU A 115 -67.02 -8.71 0.75
C LEU A 115 -66.31 -10.05 0.96
N PRO A 116 -66.51 -10.72 2.12
CA PRO A 116 -65.94 -12.04 2.39
C PRO A 116 -66.62 -13.14 1.57
N ALA A 117 -67.89 -12.94 1.20
CA ALA A 117 -68.67 -13.77 0.30
C ALA A 117 -69.86 -12.96 -0.25
N GLY A 118 -70.45 -13.41 -1.37
CA GLY A 118 -71.75 -12.91 -1.85
C GLY A 118 -71.75 -11.60 -2.64
N GLY A 119 -70.59 -11.02 -2.94
CA GLY A 119 -70.47 -9.93 -3.92
C GLY A 119 -70.75 -10.40 -5.35
N THR A 120 -71.00 -9.46 -6.26
CA THR A 120 -71.43 -9.77 -7.63
C THR A 120 -70.30 -10.25 -8.55
N GLN A 121 -69.03 -10.00 -8.19
CA GLN A 121 -67.85 -10.51 -8.90
C GLN A 121 -66.81 -10.99 -7.87
N ALA A 122 -66.03 -12.01 -8.22
CA ALA A 122 -64.87 -12.45 -7.44
C ALA A 122 -63.68 -11.50 -7.68
N LEU A 123 -62.67 -11.50 -6.81
CA LEU A 123 -61.45 -10.71 -7.07
C LEU A 123 -60.69 -11.30 -8.27
N ASP A 124 -60.25 -10.46 -9.21
CA ASP A 124 -59.36 -10.85 -10.33
C ASP A 124 -58.12 -9.95 -10.38
N ALA A 125 -56.94 -10.55 -10.55
CA ALA A 125 -55.64 -9.88 -10.52
C ALA A 125 -55.53 -8.64 -11.43
N THR A 126 -56.27 -8.56 -12.55
CA THR A 126 -56.21 -7.40 -13.46
C THR A 126 -56.96 -6.18 -12.94
N PHE A 127 -57.95 -6.36 -12.05
CA PHE A 127 -58.80 -5.29 -11.53
C PHE A 127 -58.12 -4.43 -10.44
N TRP A 128 -57.10 -4.95 -9.76
CA TRP A 128 -56.48 -4.33 -8.57
C TRP A 128 -55.32 -3.38 -8.86
N ALA A 129 -54.71 -3.48 -10.04
CA ALA A 129 -53.45 -2.81 -10.37
C ALA A 129 -53.49 -1.28 -10.17
N ASP A 130 -54.67 -0.68 -10.33
CA ASP A 130 -54.96 0.75 -10.19
C ASP A 130 -55.79 1.09 -8.93
N LYS A 131 -55.93 0.20 -7.94
CA LYS A 131 -56.87 0.40 -6.82
C LYS A 131 -56.22 0.76 -5.49
N VAL A 132 -56.85 1.70 -4.78
CA VAL A 132 -56.57 2.07 -3.39
C VAL A 132 -57.70 1.55 -2.50
N VAL A 133 -57.34 1.00 -1.34
CA VAL A 133 -58.27 0.54 -0.32
C VAL A 133 -58.59 1.67 0.65
N LEU A 134 -59.87 1.85 0.99
CA LEU A 134 -60.32 2.73 2.05
C LEU A 134 -61.38 2.09 2.94
N ILE A 135 -61.36 2.38 4.24
CA ILE A 135 -62.52 2.13 5.11
C ILE A 135 -63.36 3.40 5.15
N PHE A 136 -64.64 3.30 4.81
CA PHE A 136 -65.64 4.36 4.97
C PHE A 136 -66.50 4.08 6.21
N VAL A 137 -66.72 5.13 7.02
CA VAL A 137 -67.56 5.10 8.22
C VAL A 137 -68.98 5.53 7.83
N GLU A 138 -69.80 4.56 7.45
CA GLU A 138 -71.20 4.77 7.11
C GLU A 138 -72.03 4.94 8.40
N LEU A 139 -72.85 6.00 8.46
CA LEU A 139 -73.83 6.21 9.53
C LEU A 139 -75.21 5.84 8.98
N LYS A 140 -75.64 4.60 9.19
CA LYS A 140 -76.87 4.07 8.60
C LYS A 140 -78.08 4.43 9.48
N GLU A 141 -78.91 5.35 9.00
CA GLU A 141 -80.18 5.71 9.65
C GLU A 141 -81.32 4.72 9.29
N GLU A 142 -81.77 3.94 10.26
CA GLU A 142 -82.97 3.10 10.15
C GLU A 142 -84.14 3.73 10.93
N ASN A 143 -85.24 4.01 10.24
CA ASN A 143 -86.40 4.65 10.86
C ASN A 143 -87.35 3.60 11.46
N LEU A 144 -87.59 3.67 12.77
CA LEU A 144 -88.27 2.62 13.53
C LEU A 144 -89.82 2.67 13.43
N LYS A 145 -90.36 3.23 12.34
CA LYS A 145 -91.82 3.32 12.06
C LYS A 145 -92.42 1.98 11.66
N ASN A 146 -92.72 1.17 12.66
CA ASN A 146 -93.60 0.03 12.53
C ASN A 146 -95.08 0.48 12.52
N CYS A 147 -95.54 1.00 11.36
CA CYS A 147 -96.97 1.22 11.14
C CYS A 147 -97.71 -0.12 11.04
N SER A 148 -98.46 -0.46 12.09
CA SER A 148 -99.51 -1.49 12.03
C SER A 148 -100.83 -0.88 11.53
N PRO A 149 -101.84 -1.67 11.11
CA PRO A 149 -103.13 -1.14 10.67
C PRO A 149 -103.87 -0.29 11.72
N ASN A 150 -103.58 -0.47 13.01
CA ASN A 150 -104.31 0.13 14.13
C ASN A 150 -103.46 1.09 15.00
N SER A 151 -102.15 1.18 14.76
CA SER A 151 -101.25 2.18 15.35
C SER A 151 -100.00 2.34 14.49
N CYS A 152 -99.55 3.58 14.30
CA CYS A 152 -98.20 3.86 13.82
C CYS A 152 -97.46 4.75 14.82
N ASP A 153 -96.83 4.10 15.78
CA ASP A 153 -95.99 4.76 16.78
C ASP A 153 -94.63 5.13 16.16
N ASP A 154 -94.30 6.42 16.17
CA ASP A 154 -93.00 6.92 15.74
C ASP A 154 -91.95 6.64 16.81
N ARG A 155 -91.24 5.51 16.67
CA ARG A 155 -90.22 5.06 17.63
C ARG A 155 -88.84 5.72 17.43
N GLY A 156 -88.75 6.73 16.57
CA GLY A 156 -87.51 7.44 16.27
C GLY A 156 -86.65 6.78 15.19
N VAL A 157 -85.34 6.98 15.30
CA VAL A 157 -84.33 6.51 14.33
C VAL A 157 -83.20 5.83 15.09
N GLU A 158 -82.79 4.66 14.61
CA GLU A 158 -81.57 3.98 15.02
C GLU A 158 -80.44 4.35 14.05
N VAL A 159 -79.25 4.65 14.57
CA VAL A 159 -78.09 5.08 13.77
C VAL A 159 -76.95 4.08 13.96
N THR A 160 -76.79 3.19 12.99
CA THR A 160 -75.79 2.11 13.04
C THR A 160 -74.50 2.52 12.36
N VAL A 161 -73.43 2.67 13.13
CA VAL A 161 -72.07 2.89 12.59
C VAL A 161 -71.60 1.61 11.91
N THR A 162 -71.35 1.68 10.61
CA THR A 162 -70.95 0.53 9.78
C THR A 162 -69.65 0.83 9.06
N PHE A 163 -68.66 -0.06 9.17
CA PHE A 163 -67.39 0.06 8.44
C PHE A 163 -67.49 -0.63 7.08
N ARG A 164 -67.35 0.15 6.00
CA ARG A 164 -67.38 -0.33 4.62
C ARG A 164 -65.97 -0.40 4.07
N TYR A 165 -65.54 -1.58 3.63
CA TYR A 165 -64.28 -1.75 2.91
C TYR A 165 -64.52 -1.41 1.44
N LEU A 166 -64.07 -0.24 1.01
CA LEU A 166 -64.30 0.28 -0.34
C LEU A 166 -62.99 0.38 -1.13
N LEU A 167 -63.14 0.34 -2.44
CA LEU A 167 -62.08 0.58 -3.41
C LEU A 167 -62.40 1.84 -4.21
N ILE A 168 -61.33 2.55 -4.56
CA ILE A 168 -61.31 3.73 -5.43
C ILE A 168 -60.11 3.59 -6.39
N SER A 169 -60.14 4.22 -7.57
CA SER A 169 -58.96 4.21 -8.45
C SER A 169 -57.83 5.07 -7.87
N LEU A 170 -56.58 4.87 -8.29
CA LEU A 170 -55.44 5.71 -7.92
C LEU A 170 -55.71 7.18 -8.26
N THR A 171 -56.14 7.45 -9.49
CA THR A 171 -56.49 8.80 -9.97
C THR A 171 -57.60 9.42 -9.14
N ASP A 172 -58.64 8.64 -8.80
CA ASP A 172 -59.76 9.14 -8.00
C ASP A 172 -59.39 9.29 -6.51
N ALA A 173 -58.41 8.53 -6.00
CA ALA A 173 -57.83 8.73 -4.67
C ALA A 173 -56.98 10.00 -4.60
N ASP A 174 -56.21 10.31 -5.64
CA ASP A 174 -55.48 11.57 -5.76
C ASP A 174 -56.45 12.76 -5.90
N ASN A 175 -57.50 12.64 -6.72
CA ASN A 175 -58.58 13.63 -6.83
C ASN A 175 -59.30 13.84 -5.47
N LEU A 176 -59.67 12.77 -4.76
CA LEU A 176 -60.28 12.82 -3.44
C LEU A 176 -59.38 13.58 -2.43
N ARG A 177 -58.06 13.39 -2.50
CA ARG A 177 -57.11 14.13 -1.65
C ARG A 177 -56.98 15.60 -2.05
N ALA A 178 -57.13 15.94 -3.33
CA ALA A 178 -57.12 17.32 -3.82
C ALA A 178 -58.42 18.09 -3.45
N ASP A 179 -59.60 17.47 -3.65
CA ASP A 179 -60.91 18.01 -3.24
C ASP A 179 -60.95 18.38 -1.75
N LEU A 180 -60.21 17.63 -0.91
CA LEU A 180 -60.09 17.83 0.54
C LEU A 180 -58.98 18.82 0.95
N LEU A 181 -58.14 19.26 0.02
CA LEU A 181 -57.09 20.26 0.22
C LEU A 181 -57.57 21.68 -0.10
N ASP A 182 -58.26 21.87 -1.22
CA ASP A 182 -58.69 23.18 -1.77
C ASP A 182 -59.65 24.00 -0.86
N ASN A 183 -60.02 23.46 0.31
CA ASN A 183 -61.01 24.05 1.22
C ASN A 183 -60.41 24.64 2.53
N THR A 184 -59.12 24.47 2.83
CA THR A 184 -58.47 25.04 4.03
C THR A 184 -56.96 25.23 3.84
N ASP A 185 -56.46 26.46 4.02
CA ASP A 185 -55.01 26.78 3.90
C ASP A 185 -54.13 25.83 4.75
N ASP A 186 -54.50 25.58 6.02
CA ASP A 186 -53.78 24.73 6.97
C ASP A 186 -53.60 23.26 6.52
N ALA A 187 -54.49 22.73 5.67
CA ALA A 187 -54.40 21.34 5.22
C ALA A 187 -53.23 21.12 4.26
N THR A 188 -52.83 22.17 3.52
CA THR A 188 -51.73 22.16 2.55
C THR A 188 -50.39 21.88 3.22
N ASP A 189 -50.12 22.59 4.32
CA ASP A 189 -48.88 22.47 5.09
C ASP A 189 -48.83 21.13 5.85
N LEU A 190 -49.96 20.67 6.39
CA LEU A 190 -50.04 19.35 7.02
C LEU A 190 -49.75 18.22 6.02
N ASN A 191 -50.37 18.24 4.83
CA ASN A 191 -50.15 17.19 3.85
C ASN A 191 -48.71 17.16 3.32
N GLN A 192 -47.97 18.27 3.39
CA GLN A 192 -46.53 18.28 3.12
C GLN A 192 -45.73 17.61 4.27
N LEU A 193 -46.03 17.95 5.52
CA LEU A 193 -45.38 17.36 6.70
C LEU A 193 -45.61 15.83 6.80
N THR A 194 -46.80 15.34 6.49
CA THR A 194 -47.09 13.89 6.49
C THR A 194 -46.44 13.15 5.32
N GLN A 195 -46.20 13.83 4.19
CA GLN A 195 -45.47 13.29 3.04
C GLN A 195 -43.95 13.38 3.16
N ALA A 196 -43.40 14.03 4.19
CA ALA A 196 -41.96 14.20 4.39
C ALA A 196 -41.15 12.90 4.27
N LYS A 197 -41.68 11.79 4.80
CA LYS A 197 -41.07 10.44 4.74
C LYS A 197 -41.00 9.86 3.31
N ALA A 198 -41.89 10.28 2.41
CA ALA A 198 -41.91 9.83 1.01
C ALA A 198 -41.17 10.78 0.07
N LEU A 199 -41.08 12.07 0.42
CA LEU A 199 -40.50 13.12 -0.43
C LEU A 199 -38.99 13.33 -0.20
N LEU A 200 -38.53 13.28 1.06
CA LEU A 200 -37.14 13.58 1.43
C LEU A 200 -36.23 12.36 1.31
N LYS A 201 -35.25 12.44 0.41
CA LYS A 201 -34.36 11.33 0.08
C LYS A 201 -33.16 11.29 1.03
N GLU A 202 -32.45 10.16 1.05
CA GLU A 202 -31.11 10.12 1.60
C GLU A 202 -30.09 10.52 0.53
N ILE A 203 -29.22 11.48 0.88
CA ILE A 203 -28.20 12.01 -0.02
C ILE A 203 -26.84 11.56 0.49
N ARG A 204 -25.97 11.10 -0.41
CA ARG A 204 -24.59 10.69 -0.12
C ARG A 204 -23.66 11.25 -1.18
N LEU A 205 -22.57 11.89 -0.75
CA LEU A 205 -21.51 12.33 -1.65
C LEU A 205 -20.77 11.12 -2.23
N LYS A 206 -20.32 11.20 -3.48
CA LYS A 206 -19.46 10.16 -4.08
C LYS A 206 -18.11 10.15 -3.34
N ARG A 207 -17.63 8.96 -2.95
CA ARG A 207 -16.29 8.79 -2.37
C ARG A 207 -15.23 9.31 -3.35
N PHE A 208 -14.21 9.99 -2.83
CA PHE A 208 -12.95 10.23 -3.53
C PHE A 208 -12.25 8.89 -3.82
N ASP A 209 -12.42 8.37 -5.04
CA ASP A 209 -12.03 7.00 -5.39
C ASP A 209 -10.55 6.91 -5.82
N VAL A 210 -9.79 6.25 -4.94
CA VAL A 210 -8.35 5.97 -4.97
C VAL A 210 -8.22 4.50 -4.52
N PRO A 211 -8.49 3.54 -5.43
CA PRO A 211 -7.61 3.34 -6.58
C PRO A 211 -8.33 3.10 -7.93
N ARG A 212 -9.66 3.24 -8.03
CA ARG A 212 -10.44 2.72 -9.18
C ARG A 212 -10.36 3.51 -10.49
N GLN A 213 -9.49 4.52 -10.56
CA GLN A 213 -9.31 5.34 -11.77
C GLN A 213 -8.20 4.78 -12.67
N THR A 214 -8.56 4.54 -13.93
CA THR A 214 -7.63 4.25 -15.04
C THR A 214 -7.67 5.43 -16.00
N PRO A 215 -6.56 6.16 -16.24
CA PRO A 215 -5.22 5.98 -15.68
C PRO A 215 -5.15 6.33 -14.17
N PRO A 216 -4.14 5.81 -13.45
CA PRO A 216 -3.92 6.12 -12.04
C PRO A 216 -3.54 7.60 -11.84
N LEU A 217 -3.89 8.14 -10.66
CA LEU A 217 -3.52 9.50 -10.27
C LEU A 217 -2.01 9.56 -9.97
N LEU A 218 -1.23 10.28 -10.79
CA LEU A 218 0.22 10.37 -10.64
C LEU A 218 0.67 11.78 -10.22
N THR A 219 0.14 12.81 -10.86
CA THR A 219 0.55 14.21 -10.73
C THR A 219 -0.32 15.00 -9.75
N THR A 220 0.15 16.19 -9.38
CA THR A 220 -0.63 17.20 -8.65
C THR A 220 -1.93 17.56 -9.37
N ASN A 221 -1.88 17.71 -10.69
CA ASN A 221 -3.03 18.07 -11.51
C ASN A 221 -4.07 16.92 -11.57
N ASP A 222 -3.63 15.66 -11.70
CA ASP A 222 -4.54 14.48 -11.65
C ASP A 222 -5.35 14.45 -10.34
N LEU A 223 -4.72 14.81 -9.22
CA LEU A 223 -5.33 14.80 -7.88
C LEU A 223 -6.40 15.90 -7.72
N PHE A 224 -6.14 17.10 -8.22
CA PHE A 224 -7.14 18.17 -8.25
C PHE A 224 -8.30 17.84 -9.19
N ASP A 225 -8.02 17.28 -10.38
CA ASP A 225 -9.07 16.83 -11.30
C ASP A 225 -9.91 15.68 -10.74
N ALA A 226 -9.37 14.84 -9.85
CA ALA A 226 -10.15 13.85 -9.12
C ALA A 226 -11.22 14.49 -8.20
N TYR A 227 -10.91 15.61 -7.53
CA TYR A 227 -11.91 16.36 -6.76
C TYR A 227 -12.93 17.05 -7.68
N ARG A 228 -12.46 17.68 -8.77
CA ARG A 228 -13.32 18.38 -9.75
C ARG A 228 -14.33 17.46 -10.46
N LYS A 229 -14.00 16.17 -10.65
CA LYS A 229 -14.93 15.14 -11.16
C LYS A 229 -16.09 14.81 -10.19
N ILE A 230 -15.98 15.15 -8.90
CA ILE A 230 -17.03 14.94 -7.89
C ILE A 230 -17.79 16.24 -7.62
N LEU A 231 -17.06 17.35 -7.52
CA LEU A 231 -17.60 18.70 -7.32
C LEU A 231 -18.14 19.29 -8.63
N THR A 232 -19.23 18.71 -9.14
CA THR A 232 -19.90 19.19 -10.35
C THR A 232 -21.13 20.05 -10.04
N LYS A 233 -21.44 21.01 -10.92
CA LYS A 233 -22.59 21.92 -10.78
C LYS A 233 -23.88 21.13 -10.67
N GLN A 234 -24.12 20.16 -11.56
CA GLN A 234 -25.29 19.28 -11.46
C GLN A 234 -25.42 18.64 -10.06
N SER A 235 -24.31 18.18 -9.48
CA SER A 235 -24.30 17.52 -8.17
C SER A 235 -24.64 18.49 -7.03
N ILE A 236 -24.13 19.72 -7.09
CA ILE A 236 -24.36 20.78 -6.09
C ILE A 236 -25.78 21.35 -6.20
N GLU A 237 -26.29 21.57 -7.41
CA GLU A 237 -27.66 22.04 -7.63
C GLU A 237 -28.71 20.98 -7.24
N THR A 238 -28.46 19.69 -7.51
CA THR A 238 -29.34 18.60 -7.04
C THR A 238 -29.45 18.60 -5.50
N PHE A 239 -28.34 18.85 -4.80
CA PHE A 239 -28.34 18.95 -3.33
C PHE A 239 -29.05 20.23 -2.83
N ARG A 240 -28.86 21.38 -3.51
CA ARG A 240 -29.63 22.61 -3.24
C ARG A 240 -31.13 22.37 -3.34
N ASP A 241 -31.58 21.66 -4.36
CA ASP A 241 -33.01 21.51 -4.63
C ASP A 241 -33.69 20.57 -3.61
N GLU A 242 -33.01 19.54 -3.13
CA GLU A 242 -33.47 18.71 -1.99
C GLU A 242 -33.44 19.47 -0.65
N LEU A 243 -32.47 20.39 -0.45
CA LEU A 243 -32.46 21.31 0.70
C LEU A 243 -33.66 22.26 0.66
N MET A 244 -33.97 22.83 -0.50
CA MET A 244 -35.14 23.69 -0.70
C MET A 244 -36.46 22.92 -0.53
N GLN A 245 -36.51 21.65 -0.95
CA GLN A 245 -37.65 20.77 -0.70
C GLN A 245 -37.87 20.52 0.80
N ALA A 246 -36.79 20.26 1.56
CA ALA A 246 -36.88 20.13 3.01
C ALA A 246 -37.28 21.43 3.69
N TYR A 247 -36.72 22.58 3.27
CA TYR A 247 -37.12 23.89 3.80
C TYR A 247 -38.62 24.13 3.58
N THR A 248 -39.13 23.81 2.38
CA THR A 248 -40.56 23.96 2.05
C THR A 248 -41.44 23.09 2.95
N ILE A 249 -41.11 21.81 3.10
CA ILE A 249 -41.85 20.84 3.93
C ILE A 249 -41.86 21.23 5.41
N TYR A 250 -40.73 21.71 5.95
CA TYR A 250 -40.61 22.05 7.37
C TYR A 250 -40.93 23.50 7.69
N LYS A 251 -41.18 24.37 6.70
CA LYS A 251 -41.48 25.80 6.85
C LYS A 251 -42.43 26.17 8.00
N PRO A 252 -43.54 25.44 8.29
CA PRO A 252 -44.41 25.75 9.43
C PRO A 252 -43.69 25.68 10.80
N LEU A 253 -42.61 24.91 10.90
CA LEU A 253 -41.77 24.76 12.09
C LEU A 253 -40.57 25.73 12.12
N LEU A 254 -40.28 26.44 11.03
CA LEU A 254 -39.11 27.33 10.89
C LEU A 254 -39.40 28.79 11.22
N GLY A 255 -40.68 29.14 11.45
CA GLY A 255 -41.08 30.49 11.85
C GLY A 255 -40.73 31.54 10.80
N SER A 256 -39.80 32.45 11.15
CA SER A 256 -39.37 33.57 10.30
C SER A 256 -37.95 33.41 9.73
N LEU A 257 -37.43 32.18 9.62
CA LEU A 257 -36.14 31.93 8.98
C LEU A 257 -36.21 32.23 7.47
N PRO A 258 -35.21 32.91 6.88
CA PRO A 258 -35.14 33.15 5.45
C PRO A 258 -34.47 31.99 4.70
N ASP A 259 -34.95 31.69 3.49
CA ASP A 259 -34.37 30.74 2.54
C ASP A 259 -33.37 31.36 1.56
N THR A 260 -33.15 32.68 1.61
CA THR A 260 -32.29 33.41 0.66
C THR A 260 -30.87 32.85 0.55
N VAL A 261 -30.31 32.32 1.64
CA VAL A 261 -28.99 31.65 1.64
C VAL A 261 -29.05 30.30 0.91
N LEU A 262 -30.13 29.54 1.07
CA LEU A 262 -30.34 28.25 0.42
C LEU A 262 -30.62 28.43 -1.09
N GLN A 263 -31.45 29.41 -1.47
CA GLN A 263 -31.72 29.74 -2.88
C GLN A 263 -30.46 30.12 -3.65
N ASN A 264 -29.51 30.83 -3.01
CA ASN A 264 -28.25 31.25 -3.61
C ASN A 264 -27.11 30.23 -3.44
N PHE A 265 -27.35 29.08 -2.79
CA PHE A 265 -26.31 28.09 -2.60
C PHE A 265 -25.82 27.53 -3.95
N GLY A 266 -24.49 27.50 -4.13
CA GLY A 266 -23.84 27.05 -5.35
C GLY A 266 -23.94 27.99 -6.57
N SER A 267 -24.69 29.10 -6.50
CA SER A 267 -24.82 30.06 -7.62
C SER A 267 -23.63 31.02 -7.72
N THR A 268 -22.93 31.25 -6.60
CA THR A 268 -21.72 32.07 -6.49
C THR A 268 -20.43 31.32 -6.89
N PHE A 269 -20.52 30.01 -7.13
CA PHE A 269 -19.38 29.17 -7.48
C PHE A 269 -19.04 29.30 -8.98
N THR A 270 -17.74 29.33 -9.30
CA THR A 270 -17.26 29.34 -10.69
C THR A 270 -17.14 27.90 -11.21
N TYR A 271 -17.65 27.65 -12.42
CA TYR A 271 -17.60 26.32 -13.05
C TYR A 271 -17.03 26.37 -14.46
N GLN A 272 -16.30 25.32 -14.84
CA GLN A 272 -15.78 25.08 -16.19
C GLN A 272 -16.16 23.66 -16.61
N SER A 273 -16.95 23.53 -17.68
CA SER A 273 -17.42 22.22 -18.19
C SER A 273 -18.10 21.35 -17.13
N ASP A 274 -19.12 21.90 -16.46
CA ASP A 274 -19.85 21.34 -15.29
C ASP A 274 -19.00 21.17 -14.00
N GLN A 275 -17.67 21.20 -14.07
CA GLN A 275 -16.80 21.01 -12.90
C GLN A 275 -16.50 22.33 -12.17
N LEU A 276 -16.41 22.29 -10.83
CA LEU A 276 -15.97 23.43 -10.01
C LEU A 276 -14.56 23.90 -10.43
N THR A 277 -14.36 25.22 -10.46
CA THR A 277 -13.06 25.86 -10.72
C THR A 277 -12.80 26.91 -9.65
N LEU A 278 -11.72 26.73 -8.89
CA LEU A 278 -11.30 27.63 -7.80
C LEU A 278 -10.09 28.47 -8.24
N SER A 279 -9.95 29.67 -7.68
CA SER A 279 -8.79 30.56 -7.87
C SER A 279 -7.51 29.99 -7.23
N ASN A 280 -7.67 29.22 -6.15
CA ASN A 280 -6.62 28.49 -5.46
C ASN A 280 -6.94 26.99 -5.48
N PRO A 281 -6.14 26.13 -6.16
CA PRO A 281 -6.45 24.71 -6.28
C PRO A 281 -6.25 23.92 -4.97
N LEU A 282 -5.54 24.47 -3.98
CA LEU A 282 -5.37 23.84 -2.66
C LEU A 282 -6.70 23.70 -1.89
N GLU A 283 -7.73 24.44 -2.30
CA GLU A 283 -9.01 24.52 -1.59
C GLU A 283 -10.00 23.41 -1.98
N TYR A 284 -9.74 22.64 -3.06
CA TYR A 284 -10.67 21.60 -3.53
C TYR A 284 -11.03 20.54 -2.48
N GLN A 285 -10.08 20.18 -1.60
CA GLN A 285 -10.33 19.24 -0.51
C GLN A 285 -11.32 19.82 0.51
N TYR A 286 -11.12 21.07 0.94
CA TYR A 286 -12.02 21.73 1.89
C TYR A 286 -13.40 21.99 1.29
N TYR A 287 -13.52 22.24 -0.01
CA TYR A 287 -14.82 22.26 -0.71
C TYR A 287 -15.48 20.87 -0.74
N TYR A 288 -14.74 19.78 -0.94
CA TYR A 288 -15.27 18.41 -0.87
C TYR A 288 -15.80 18.08 0.55
N ASP A 289 -15.03 18.39 1.58
CA ASP A 289 -15.43 18.17 2.97
C ASP A 289 -16.61 19.09 3.39
N PHE A 290 -16.64 20.36 2.96
CA PHE A 290 -17.78 21.26 3.17
C PHE A 290 -19.09 20.72 2.57
N ILE A 291 -19.06 20.19 1.34
CA ILE A 291 -20.23 19.53 0.74
C ILE A 291 -20.59 18.25 1.51
N SER A 292 -19.60 17.49 2.00
CA SER A 292 -19.86 16.34 2.87
C SER A 292 -20.55 16.73 4.18
N ASP A 293 -20.10 17.79 4.84
CA ASP A 293 -20.66 18.26 6.11
C ASP A 293 -22.08 18.80 5.93
N LEU A 294 -22.38 19.53 4.86
CA LEU A 294 -23.76 19.96 4.56
C LEU A 294 -24.68 18.78 4.29
N ILE A 295 -24.22 17.74 3.58
CA ILE A 295 -24.98 16.51 3.34
C ILE A 295 -25.21 15.74 4.65
N GLU A 296 -24.20 15.65 5.53
CA GLU A 296 -24.37 15.07 6.87
C GLU A 296 -25.34 15.89 7.75
N ALA A 297 -25.30 17.22 7.66
CA ALA A 297 -26.22 18.11 8.37
C ALA A 297 -27.67 17.95 7.89
N TYR A 298 -27.89 17.80 6.59
CA TYR A 298 -29.18 17.48 5.98
C TYR A 298 -29.68 16.09 6.38
N ASN A 299 -28.80 15.09 6.43
CA ASN A 299 -29.16 13.73 6.85
C ASN A 299 -29.56 13.68 8.34
N GLU A 300 -28.85 14.43 9.22
CA GLU A 300 -29.26 14.60 10.62
C GLU A 300 -30.62 15.30 10.74
N LEU A 301 -30.81 16.40 10.00
CA LEU A 301 -32.06 17.15 9.93
C LEU A 301 -33.24 16.28 9.48
N ARG A 302 -33.13 15.54 8.37
CA ARG A 302 -34.18 14.61 7.90
C ARG A 302 -34.51 13.58 8.97
N THR A 303 -33.49 13.02 9.63
CA THR A 303 -33.68 11.99 10.66
C THR A 303 -34.48 12.53 11.84
N VAL A 304 -34.20 13.74 12.33
CA VAL A 304 -35.03 14.41 13.37
C VAL A 304 -36.41 14.79 12.84
N GLY A 305 -36.47 15.28 11.60
CA GLY A 305 -37.68 15.69 10.89
C GLY A 305 -38.75 14.61 10.76
N LEU A 306 -38.37 13.33 10.76
CA LEU A 306 -39.30 12.19 10.75
C LEU A 306 -40.05 12.01 12.09
N TYR A 307 -39.52 12.52 13.21
CA TYR A 307 -40.15 12.42 14.53
C TYR A 307 -41.09 13.59 14.85
N ALA A 308 -41.07 14.67 14.06
CA ALA A 308 -41.88 15.87 14.28
C ALA A 308 -43.33 15.78 13.75
N ILE A 309 -43.66 14.71 13.04
CA ILE A 309 -44.96 14.53 12.37
C ILE A 309 -46.04 14.31 13.43
N SER A 310 -46.74 15.39 13.79
CA SER A 310 -47.79 15.47 14.80
C SER A 310 -48.76 16.60 14.46
N ILE A 311 -49.99 16.60 15.00
CA ILE A 311 -50.97 17.66 14.71
C ILE A 311 -51.76 18.12 15.95
N CYS A 312 -51.73 19.42 16.19
CA CYS A 312 -52.62 20.07 17.15
C CYS A 312 -54.00 20.31 16.53
N CYS A 313 -55.06 20.01 17.27
CA CYS A 313 -56.45 20.39 16.97
C CYS A 313 -56.92 20.22 15.50
N PRO A 314 -56.70 19.05 14.85
CA PRO A 314 -56.73 18.89 13.40
C PRO A 314 -57.99 19.44 12.69
N PRO A 315 -57.86 19.95 11.45
CA PRO A 315 -59.01 20.27 10.61
C PRO A 315 -59.91 19.04 10.42
N PRO A 316 -61.23 19.13 10.70
CA PRO A 316 -62.12 17.98 10.57
C PRO A 316 -62.29 17.52 9.12
N GLY A 317 -61.97 18.39 8.14
CA GLY A 317 -62.09 18.14 6.71
C GLY A 317 -61.12 17.11 6.11
N LEU A 318 -59.99 16.80 6.75
CA LEU A 318 -58.88 16.05 6.12
C LEU A 318 -59.27 14.67 5.58
N PHE A 319 -59.99 13.89 6.39
CA PHE A 319 -60.54 12.58 6.05
C PHE A 319 -61.71 12.26 6.98
N PRO A 320 -62.86 12.95 6.84
CA PRO A 320 -63.81 13.11 7.94
C PRO A 320 -64.44 11.78 8.40
N ARG A 321 -64.86 10.95 7.45
CA ARG A 321 -65.42 9.61 7.71
C ARG A 321 -64.74 8.52 6.89
N HIS A 322 -63.44 8.64 6.63
CA HIS A 322 -62.70 7.57 5.96
C HIS A 322 -61.24 7.43 6.41
N LEU A 323 -60.64 6.27 6.16
CA LEU A 323 -59.20 6.03 6.28
C LEU A 323 -58.72 5.30 5.02
N LEU A 324 -57.75 5.87 4.28
CA LEU A 324 -57.05 5.13 3.23
C LEU A 324 -56.06 4.15 3.87
N LEU A 325 -56.05 2.89 3.44
CA LEU A 325 -55.21 1.83 4.03
C LEU A 325 -53.92 1.57 3.24
N GLY A 326 -53.92 1.82 1.92
CA GLY A 326 -52.80 1.55 1.00
C GLY A 326 -53.31 1.17 -0.40
N LYS A 327 -52.40 0.85 -1.32
CA LYS A 327 -52.81 0.20 -2.59
C LYS A 327 -53.25 -1.23 -2.32
N ALA A 328 -54.21 -1.72 -3.08
CA ALA A 328 -54.72 -3.10 -2.94
C ALA A 328 -53.70 -4.19 -3.30
N THR A 329 -52.64 -3.83 -4.03
CA THR A 329 -51.56 -4.71 -4.49
C THR A 329 -50.30 -4.68 -3.62
N GLU A 330 -50.30 -3.90 -2.53
CA GLU A 330 -49.15 -3.71 -1.64
C GLU A 330 -49.38 -4.39 -0.29
N ASP A 331 -48.45 -5.25 0.15
CA ASP A 331 -48.42 -5.70 1.56
C ASP A 331 -47.92 -4.55 2.44
N THR A 332 -48.87 -3.85 3.06
CA THR A 332 -48.58 -2.67 3.90
C THR A 332 -47.90 -2.98 5.22
N THR A 333 -47.72 -4.26 5.59
CA THR A 333 -46.82 -4.65 6.68
C THR A 333 -45.35 -4.60 6.25
N GLN A 334 -45.08 -4.70 4.95
CA GLN A 334 -43.74 -4.72 4.36
C GLN A 334 -43.36 -3.38 3.69
N VAL A 335 -44.32 -2.63 3.12
CA VAL A 335 -44.04 -1.37 2.40
C VAL A 335 -44.79 -0.16 2.98
N THR A 336 -44.10 0.99 3.03
CA THR A 336 -44.71 2.29 3.36
C THR A 336 -45.48 2.81 2.13
N SER A 337 -46.76 2.45 2.00
CA SER A 337 -47.64 2.97 0.93
C SER A 337 -47.93 4.46 1.11
N GLN A 338 -47.97 5.24 0.01
CA GLN A 338 -48.32 6.67 0.03
C GLN A 338 -49.83 6.93 0.21
N TYR A 339 -50.66 5.90 0.06
CA TYR A 339 -52.12 5.94 0.21
C TYR A 339 -52.58 5.36 1.56
N ARG A 340 -51.77 5.49 2.61
CA ARG A 340 -52.08 5.01 3.96
C ARG A 340 -52.14 6.19 4.92
N HIS A 341 -53.26 6.37 5.63
CA HIS A 341 -53.41 7.40 6.66
C HIS A 341 -52.74 6.94 7.95
N TYR A 342 -51.40 7.02 8.02
CA TYR A 342 -50.62 6.73 9.23
C TYR A 342 -51.06 7.59 10.42
N PHE A 343 -50.82 7.10 11.64
CA PHE A 343 -51.13 7.86 12.85
C PHE A 343 -50.36 9.18 12.93
N LEU A 344 -51.12 10.26 13.17
CA LEU A 344 -50.66 11.61 13.45
C LEU A 344 -50.98 11.90 14.93
N PRO A 345 -50.03 11.75 15.86
CA PRO A 345 -50.27 11.97 17.29
C PRO A 345 -50.56 13.45 17.59
N SER A 346 -51.31 13.69 18.66
CA SER A 346 -51.39 15.01 19.28
C SER A 346 -50.01 15.42 19.86
N PRO A 347 -49.59 16.70 19.76
CA PRO A 347 -48.38 17.24 20.38
C PRO A 347 -48.29 17.08 21.91
N LEU A 348 -49.37 16.62 22.55
CA LEU A 348 -49.37 16.12 23.93
C LEU A 348 -48.36 14.97 24.15
N PHE A 349 -48.05 14.19 23.11
CA PHE A 349 -47.11 13.07 23.16
C PHE A 349 -45.79 13.39 22.45
N GLY A 350 -44.67 12.86 22.96
CA GLY A 350 -43.39 12.84 22.25
C GLY A 350 -42.57 14.15 22.26
N SER A 351 -42.82 15.06 23.20
CA SER A 351 -42.02 16.29 23.38
C SER A 351 -41.93 17.17 22.13
N GLN A 352 -42.99 17.23 21.32
CA GLN A 352 -42.96 17.80 19.97
C GLN A 352 -42.42 19.23 19.86
N LYS A 353 -42.65 20.09 20.87
CA LYS A 353 -42.02 21.43 20.91
C LYS A 353 -40.49 21.39 20.93
N ALA A 354 -39.88 20.41 21.60
CA ALA A 354 -38.43 20.23 21.59
C ALA A 354 -37.93 19.69 20.23
N VAL A 355 -38.71 18.85 19.54
CA VAL A 355 -38.37 18.36 18.19
C VAL A 355 -38.47 19.50 17.16
N ALA A 356 -39.51 20.33 17.24
CA ALA A 356 -39.65 21.53 16.41
C ALA A 356 -38.50 22.54 16.64
N ASN A 357 -38.19 22.84 17.90
CA ASN A 357 -37.02 23.66 18.26
C ASN A 357 -35.70 23.07 17.70
N GLN A 358 -35.55 21.74 17.73
CA GLN A 358 -34.38 21.06 17.20
C GLN A 358 -34.30 21.16 15.67
N ILE A 359 -35.42 21.01 14.96
CA ILE A 359 -35.51 21.20 13.50
C ILE A 359 -35.14 22.64 13.13
N GLN A 360 -35.69 23.63 13.84
CA GLN A 360 -35.33 25.03 13.66
C GLN A 360 -33.81 25.24 13.84
N GLN A 361 -33.22 24.76 14.95
CA GLN A 361 -31.79 24.89 15.20
C GLN A 361 -30.93 24.16 14.15
N LEU A 362 -31.38 23.01 13.63
CA LEU A 362 -30.67 22.25 12.59
C LEU A 362 -30.73 22.93 11.21
N PHE A 363 -31.83 23.62 10.86
CA PHE A 363 -31.90 24.49 9.69
C PHE A 363 -31.04 25.74 9.85
N GLU A 364 -31.10 26.41 11.00
CA GLU A 364 -30.21 27.52 11.33
C GLU A 364 -28.74 27.10 11.23
N ARG A 365 -28.41 25.87 11.67
CA ARG A 365 -27.07 25.30 11.50
C ARG A 365 -26.70 25.16 10.02
N ILE A 366 -27.56 24.62 9.16
CA ILE A 366 -27.27 24.49 7.71
C ILE A 366 -27.03 25.86 7.07
N ILE A 367 -27.88 26.85 7.35
CA ILE A 367 -27.70 28.23 6.88
C ILE A 367 -26.37 28.81 7.40
N ARG A 368 -26.09 28.66 8.69
CA ARG A 368 -24.87 29.15 9.33
C ARG A 368 -23.61 28.44 8.83
N LEU A 369 -23.67 27.15 8.45
CA LEU A 369 -22.55 26.44 7.82
C LEU A 369 -22.21 27.06 6.46
N ILE A 370 -23.22 27.42 5.66
CA ILE A 370 -23.01 28.10 4.37
C ILE A 370 -22.44 29.51 4.59
N GLU A 371 -22.98 30.29 5.54
CA GLU A 371 -22.53 31.66 5.83
C GLU A 371 -21.17 31.75 6.53
N ALA A 372 -20.78 30.73 7.30
CA ALA A 372 -19.51 30.69 8.05
C ALA A 372 -18.39 29.92 7.33
N PHE A 373 -18.65 29.34 6.16
CA PHE A 373 -17.61 28.65 5.37
C PHE A 373 -16.63 29.66 4.77
N ALA A 374 -15.42 29.67 5.31
CA ALA A 374 -14.32 30.49 4.81
C ALA A 374 -13.00 29.82 5.22
N ILE A 375 -12.28 29.31 4.23
CA ILE A 375 -11.01 28.61 4.42
C ILE A 375 -9.96 29.62 4.89
N PRO A 376 -9.34 29.47 6.07
CA PRO A 376 -8.26 30.35 6.49
C PRO A 376 -7.02 30.11 5.62
N HIS A 377 -6.59 31.11 4.85
CA HIS A 377 -5.31 31.05 4.15
C HIS A 377 -4.14 31.03 5.16
N PRO A 378 -3.08 30.24 4.92
CA PRO A 378 -1.84 30.35 5.70
C PRO A 378 -1.28 31.78 5.58
N LYS A 379 -1.14 32.47 6.71
CA LYS A 379 -0.69 33.88 6.73
C LYS A 379 0.78 34.06 6.37
N THR A 380 1.56 32.99 6.52
CA THR A 380 2.98 32.86 6.19
C THR A 380 3.25 31.40 5.82
N LEU A 381 4.39 31.12 5.19
CA LEU A 381 4.85 29.73 4.96
C LEU A 381 5.37 29.05 6.25
N PHE A 382 5.36 29.78 7.37
CA PHE A 382 6.08 29.46 8.61
C PHE A 382 5.20 29.56 9.87
N ASP A 383 3.87 29.48 9.76
CA ASP A 383 2.99 29.40 10.94
C ASP A 383 3.06 27.99 11.56
N PHE A 384 4.10 27.76 12.37
CA PHE A 384 4.35 26.48 13.05
C PHE A 384 3.21 26.04 14.01
N ASN A 385 2.28 26.93 14.35
CA ASN A 385 1.13 26.64 15.19
C ASN A 385 -0.16 26.35 14.41
N ALA A 386 -0.17 26.53 13.08
CA ALA A 386 -1.33 26.28 12.23
C ALA A 386 -1.78 24.80 12.15
N ILE A 387 -0.98 23.85 12.64
CA ILE A 387 -1.40 22.44 12.72
C ILE A 387 -1.96 22.12 14.09
N ARG A 388 -3.20 21.63 14.11
CA ARG A 388 -3.92 21.17 15.30
C ARG A 388 -4.55 19.80 15.04
N ILE A 389 -4.50 18.94 16.07
CA ILE A 389 -5.17 17.64 16.09
C ILE A 389 -6.36 17.76 17.06
N THR A 390 -7.55 17.38 16.61
CA THR A 390 -8.79 17.47 17.39
C THR A 390 -9.48 16.10 17.42
N PRO A 391 -9.73 15.51 18.61
CA PRO A 391 -10.52 14.28 18.74
C PRO A 391 -11.93 14.45 18.19
N SER A 392 -12.40 13.43 17.47
CA SER A 392 -13.68 13.42 16.75
C SER A 392 -14.14 11.97 16.54
N SER A 393 -15.29 11.78 15.88
CA SER A 393 -15.89 10.48 15.64
C SER A 393 -16.06 10.19 14.15
N LEU A 394 -15.70 8.97 13.73
CA LEU A 394 -15.86 8.42 12.39
C LEU A 394 -16.84 7.23 12.42
N GLY A 395 -17.78 7.19 11.49
CA GLY A 395 -18.83 6.16 11.41
C GLY A 395 -20.22 6.77 11.17
N PRO A 396 -21.30 6.01 11.41
CA PRO A 396 -22.69 6.46 11.23
C PRO A 396 -23.17 7.34 12.40
N VAL A 397 -22.40 8.39 12.72
CA VAL A 397 -22.70 9.38 13.77
C VAL A 397 -23.17 10.70 13.14
N PRO A 398 -24.13 11.42 13.74
CA PRO A 398 -24.58 12.72 13.24
C PRO A 398 -23.48 13.77 13.33
N LEU A 399 -23.56 14.81 12.49
CA LEU A 399 -22.57 15.90 12.45
C LEU A 399 -22.40 16.57 13.83
N SER A 400 -23.48 16.70 14.59
CA SER A 400 -23.47 17.26 15.96
C SER A 400 -22.60 16.52 16.98
N GLN A 401 -22.13 15.30 16.69
CA GLN A 401 -21.19 14.54 17.53
C GLN A 401 -19.72 14.70 17.09
N LYS A 402 -19.47 15.23 15.88
CA LYS A 402 -18.12 15.45 15.35
C LYS A 402 -17.53 16.77 15.85
N ALA A 403 -16.21 16.92 15.76
CA ALA A 403 -15.55 18.20 16.03
C ALA A 403 -15.79 19.22 14.90
N ILE A 404 -15.93 20.51 15.23
CA ILE A 404 -16.17 21.57 14.25
C ILE A 404 -14.87 21.86 13.46
N PRO A 405 -14.88 21.70 12.11
CA PRO A 405 -13.70 21.84 11.25
C PRO A 405 -13.02 23.22 11.22
N PHE A 406 -11.76 23.20 10.77
CA PHE A 406 -10.91 24.36 10.47
C PHE A 406 -11.50 25.39 9.50
N TYR A 407 -12.29 24.99 8.51
CA TYR A 407 -12.81 25.88 7.46
C TYR A 407 -14.10 26.65 7.83
N TYR A 408 -14.47 26.68 9.11
CA TYR A 408 -15.63 27.45 9.59
C TYR A 408 -15.26 28.57 10.56
N GLN A 409 -15.80 29.77 10.31
CA GLN A 409 -15.72 30.94 11.17
C GLN A 409 -16.70 30.81 12.35
N ILE A 410 -16.35 29.97 13.33
CA ILE A 410 -17.25 29.49 14.40
C ILE A 410 -17.97 30.58 15.22
N THR A 411 -17.40 31.79 15.31
CA THR A 411 -17.92 32.94 16.06
C THR A 411 -18.80 33.89 15.25
N ASN A 412 -18.84 33.75 13.92
CA ASN A 412 -19.61 34.64 13.06
C ASN A 412 -21.10 34.29 13.04
N GLY A 413 -21.93 35.31 12.88
CA GLY A 413 -23.38 35.21 12.85
C GLY A 413 -24.07 35.30 14.21
N ALA A 414 -25.40 35.40 14.18
CA ALA A 414 -26.27 35.45 15.35
C ALA A 414 -27.45 34.49 15.17
N PRO A 415 -27.55 33.41 15.97
CA PRO A 415 -26.52 32.88 16.86
C PRO A 415 -25.27 32.37 16.08
N PRO A 416 -24.09 32.34 16.72
CA PRO A 416 -22.85 31.85 16.13
C PRO A 416 -22.84 30.31 15.98
N LEU A 417 -22.07 29.78 15.02
CA LEU A 417 -22.11 28.37 14.61
C LEU A 417 -21.94 27.37 15.77
N TYR A 418 -21.08 27.65 16.74
CA TYR A 418 -20.86 26.74 17.87
C TYR A 418 -22.07 26.57 18.79
N GLN A 419 -23.00 27.55 18.81
CA GLN A 419 -24.29 27.47 19.49
C GLN A 419 -25.37 26.78 18.65
N LEU A 420 -25.10 26.52 17.37
CA LEU A 420 -25.99 25.78 16.48
C LEU A 420 -25.54 24.32 16.28
N TRP A 421 -24.24 24.02 16.43
CA TRP A 421 -23.63 22.73 16.11
C TRP A 421 -24.31 21.50 16.72
N ASN A 422 -24.64 21.54 18.02
CA ASN A 422 -25.23 20.43 18.76
C ASN A 422 -26.39 20.93 19.65
N TYR A 423 -27.62 20.49 19.34
CA TYR A 423 -28.84 20.94 20.01
C TYR A 423 -28.83 20.73 21.53
N ALA A 424 -28.53 19.53 22.01
CA ALA A 424 -28.56 19.21 23.44
C ALA A 424 -27.58 20.08 24.24
N LYS A 425 -26.32 20.18 23.77
CA LYS A 425 -25.32 21.07 24.37
C LYS A 425 -25.75 22.54 24.37
N SER A 426 -26.46 23.00 23.34
CA SER A 426 -26.97 24.38 23.30
C SER A 426 -28.07 24.62 24.33
N GLN A 427 -29.05 23.71 24.46
CA GLN A 427 -30.10 23.81 25.47
C GLN A 427 -29.52 23.74 26.91
N GLU A 428 -28.45 22.96 27.12
CA GLU A 428 -27.73 22.86 28.40
C GLU A 428 -26.77 24.05 28.67
N ASN A 429 -26.68 25.05 27.79
CA ASN A 429 -25.66 26.13 27.80
C ASN A 429 -24.19 25.66 27.72
N LYS A 430 -23.98 24.38 27.37
CA LYS A 430 -22.67 23.72 27.17
C LYS A 430 -22.16 23.82 25.72
N ALA A 431 -22.65 24.77 24.92
CA ALA A 431 -22.25 24.94 23.51
C ALA A 431 -20.72 25.08 23.31
N LYS A 432 -20.01 25.66 24.30
CA LYS A 432 -18.53 25.76 24.30
C LYS A 432 -17.81 24.41 24.45
N THR A 433 -18.51 23.35 24.88
CA THR A 433 -17.95 21.99 24.99
C THR A 433 -17.92 21.23 23.66
N ASN A 434 -18.23 21.90 22.54
CA ASN A 434 -18.00 21.36 21.20
C ASN A 434 -16.51 21.46 20.86
N LEU A 435 -15.84 20.31 20.67
CA LEU A 435 -14.44 20.31 20.23
C LEU A 435 -14.35 20.90 18.81
N THR A 436 -13.27 21.66 18.55
CA THR A 436 -13.07 22.36 17.28
C THR A 436 -11.60 22.73 17.12
N TYR A 437 -11.17 22.91 15.88
CA TYR A 437 -9.88 23.55 15.59
C TYR A 437 -9.75 24.94 16.26
N HIS A 438 -10.83 25.73 16.31
CA HIS A 438 -10.79 27.16 16.71
C HIS A 438 -11.17 27.43 18.17
N ALA A 439 -10.92 26.48 19.10
CA ALA A 439 -11.48 26.55 20.46
C ALA A 439 -10.98 27.75 21.29
N ASP A 440 -9.86 28.34 20.90
CA ASP A 440 -9.28 29.59 21.41
C ASP A 440 -10.11 30.83 21.06
N LEU A 441 -10.99 30.77 20.05
CA LEU A 441 -11.92 31.84 19.69
C LEU A 441 -13.24 31.78 20.49
N TYR A 442 -13.45 30.78 21.35
CA TYR A 442 -14.65 30.72 22.20
C TYR A 442 -14.65 31.83 23.26
N PRO A 443 -15.79 32.52 23.49
CA PRO A 443 -15.88 33.56 24.52
C PRO A 443 -15.59 33.00 25.91
N ALA A 444 -14.65 33.61 26.64
CA ALA A 444 -14.26 33.18 27.98
C ALA A 444 -15.42 33.21 29.01
N PRO A 445 -15.39 32.37 30.07
CA PRO A 445 -14.46 31.26 30.29
C PRO A 445 -14.75 30.07 29.37
N VAL A 446 -13.73 29.25 29.11
CA VAL A 446 -13.77 28.02 28.32
C VAL A 446 -13.10 26.92 29.12
N GLU A 447 -13.61 25.70 29.06
CA GLU A 447 -13.10 24.55 29.80
C GLU A 447 -11.77 24.02 29.19
N ASP A 448 -10.80 23.68 30.05
CA ASP A 448 -9.44 23.34 29.56
C ASP A 448 -9.40 22.08 28.68
N PHE A 449 -10.33 21.14 28.87
CA PHE A 449 -10.48 19.96 28.01
C PHE A 449 -10.94 20.28 26.58
N VAL A 450 -11.48 21.48 26.34
CA VAL A 450 -11.83 21.96 25.00
C VAL A 450 -10.63 22.64 24.35
N LEU A 451 -9.82 23.35 25.14
CA LEU A 451 -8.59 24.00 24.70
C LEU A 451 -7.46 22.98 24.43
N LYS A 452 -7.35 21.93 25.26
CA LYS A 452 -6.31 20.89 25.21
C LYS A 452 -6.89 19.46 25.20
N PRO A 453 -7.77 19.08 24.26
CA PRO A 453 -8.49 17.80 24.32
C PRO A 453 -7.57 16.56 24.33
N LEU A 454 -6.36 16.67 23.78
CA LEU A 454 -5.36 15.60 23.74
C LEU A 454 -4.75 15.25 25.11
N THR A 455 -4.96 16.06 26.16
CA THR A 455 -4.48 15.78 27.52
C THR A 455 -5.57 15.22 28.45
N TYR A 456 -6.72 14.82 27.89
CA TYR A 456 -7.87 14.28 28.59
C TYR A 456 -8.25 12.90 28.03
N ASP A 457 -9.36 12.33 28.48
CA ASP A 457 -9.87 11.05 27.99
C ASP A 457 -10.12 11.07 26.46
N LEU A 458 -9.60 10.03 25.79
CA LEU A 458 -9.70 9.83 24.34
C LEU A 458 -10.55 8.59 23.97
N GLU A 459 -10.95 7.75 24.92
CA GLU A 459 -11.76 6.55 24.66
C GLU A 459 -13.10 6.84 23.92
N PRO A 460 -13.79 7.98 24.14
CA PRO A 460 -14.98 8.35 23.36
C PRO A 460 -14.73 8.64 21.87
N TYR A 461 -13.47 8.72 21.41
CA TYR A 461 -13.10 9.22 20.09
C TYR A 461 -12.29 8.18 19.29
N ASN A 462 -12.84 7.73 18.16
CA ASN A 462 -12.17 6.79 17.26
C ASN A 462 -11.45 7.47 16.08
N PHE A 463 -11.41 8.80 16.03
CA PHE A 463 -10.82 9.57 14.93
C PHE A 463 -10.11 10.84 15.40
N PHE A 464 -8.94 11.10 14.82
CA PHE A 464 -8.19 12.33 14.99
C PHE A 464 -8.36 13.18 13.72
N ARG A 465 -9.11 14.29 13.81
CA ARG A 465 -9.20 15.30 12.75
C ARG A 465 -7.90 16.12 12.77
N ILE A 466 -7.20 16.22 11.64
CA ILE A 466 -5.85 16.80 11.53
C ILE A 466 -5.88 17.89 10.44
N GLU A 467 -5.83 19.16 10.85
CA GLU A 467 -6.15 20.28 9.95
C GLU A 467 -5.10 21.41 10.02
N GLY A 468 -5.20 22.34 9.05
CA GLY A 468 -4.31 23.51 8.93
C GLY A 468 -2.91 23.20 8.40
N HIS A 469 -2.70 22.00 7.83
CA HIS A 469 -1.41 21.54 7.29
C HIS A 469 -1.26 21.76 5.77
N ILE A 470 -2.36 21.97 5.02
CA ILE A 470 -2.35 22.20 3.57
C ILE A 470 -1.78 23.60 3.26
N GLY A 471 -0.98 23.72 2.21
CA GLY A 471 -0.29 24.95 1.83
C GLY A 471 1.03 25.20 2.57
N LEU A 472 1.31 24.45 3.65
CA LEU A 472 2.62 24.44 4.30
C LEU A 472 3.61 23.57 3.50
N HIS A 473 4.91 23.78 3.71
CA HIS A 473 5.94 22.87 3.19
C HIS A 473 5.97 21.56 4.00
N TRP A 474 6.05 20.41 3.31
CA TRP A 474 5.86 19.06 3.88
C TRP A 474 6.75 18.79 5.10
N PHE A 475 7.99 19.29 5.09
CA PHE A 475 8.95 19.08 6.18
C PHE A 475 8.47 19.70 7.51
N TYR A 476 7.95 20.93 7.46
CA TYR A 476 7.43 21.60 8.66
C TYR A 476 6.14 20.94 9.16
N ALA A 477 5.28 20.51 8.22
CA ALA A 477 4.07 19.78 8.55
C ALA A 477 4.38 18.42 9.21
N LEU A 478 5.28 17.61 8.63
CA LEU A 478 5.76 16.36 9.21
C LEU A 478 6.37 16.58 10.60
N TRP A 479 7.30 17.53 10.74
CA TRP A 479 7.96 17.83 12.01
C TRP A 479 6.94 18.18 13.10
N ARG A 480 5.98 19.06 12.79
CA ARG A 480 4.94 19.49 13.74
C ARG A 480 3.97 18.36 14.09
N LEU A 481 3.57 17.54 13.12
CA LEU A 481 2.70 16.38 13.34
C LEU A 481 3.40 15.29 14.16
N ALA A 482 4.66 14.98 13.87
CA ALA A 482 5.45 14.02 14.63
C ALA A 482 5.66 14.48 16.09
N ALA A 483 5.91 15.77 16.30
CA ALA A 483 5.99 16.35 17.64
C ALA A 483 4.65 16.25 18.39
N LEU A 484 3.53 16.62 17.77
CA LEU A 484 2.20 16.52 18.38
C LEU A 484 1.82 15.07 18.69
N ARG A 485 2.10 14.12 17.79
CA ARG A 485 1.88 12.68 17.99
C ARG A 485 2.67 12.19 19.21
N SER A 486 3.97 12.47 19.25
CA SER A 486 4.86 12.01 20.33
C SER A 486 4.48 12.60 21.68
N GLN A 487 4.29 13.93 21.75
CA GLN A 487 3.93 14.64 22.99
C GLN A 487 2.62 14.16 23.63
N ASN A 488 1.65 13.72 22.81
CA ASN A 488 0.33 13.27 23.28
C ASN A 488 0.15 11.74 23.17
N ARG A 489 1.19 11.00 22.79
CA ARG A 489 1.20 9.52 22.61
C ARG A 489 0.05 8.99 21.73
N LEU A 490 -0.21 9.66 20.61
CA LEU A 490 -1.38 9.37 19.76
C LEU A 490 -1.15 8.12 18.87
N PRO A 491 -2.06 7.13 18.86
CA PRO A 491 -1.89 5.87 18.12
C PRO A 491 -2.29 6.01 16.64
N PHE A 492 -1.41 6.59 15.84
CA PHE A 492 -1.49 6.58 14.37
C PHE A 492 -0.09 6.76 13.75
N ASP A 493 0.12 6.34 12.50
CA ASP A 493 1.38 6.58 11.77
C ASP A 493 1.29 7.72 10.75
N ILE A 494 2.45 8.24 10.31
CA ILE A 494 2.55 9.34 9.35
C ILE A 494 3.48 8.93 8.20
N VAL A 495 2.98 8.97 6.98
CA VAL A 495 3.76 8.76 5.75
C VAL A 495 3.64 9.99 4.86
N VAL A 496 4.76 10.43 4.28
CA VAL A 496 4.80 11.59 3.36
C VAL A 496 5.03 11.11 1.94
N LEU A 497 4.23 11.60 0.98
CA LEU A 497 4.20 11.10 -0.39
C LEU A 497 4.31 12.24 -1.42
N LYS A 498 5.25 12.10 -2.37
CA LYS A 498 5.49 13.06 -3.46
C LYS A 498 4.61 12.74 -4.68
N THR A 499 3.97 13.73 -5.29
CA THR A 499 3.34 13.57 -6.61
C THR A 499 4.35 13.66 -7.77
N GLY A 500 3.96 13.15 -8.94
CA GLY A 500 4.80 13.10 -10.14
C GLY A 500 5.41 11.72 -10.37
N ARG A 501 6.46 11.68 -11.20
CA ARG A 501 7.13 10.44 -11.64
C ARG A 501 8.61 10.37 -11.25
N ASN A 502 9.20 11.50 -10.86
CA ASN A 502 10.61 11.62 -10.53
C ASN A 502 10.85 11.27 -9.04
N PHE A 503 11.37 10.07 -8.78
CA PHE A 503 11.70 9.62 -7.41
C PHE A 503 13.00 10.21 -6.87
N THR A 504 13.89 10.67 -7.75
CA THR A 504 15.18 11.24 -7.37
C THR A 504 14.99 12.42 -6.40
N ASN A 505 15.83 12.46 -5.36
CA ASN A 505 15.84 13.49 -4.32
C ASN A 505 14.51 13.66 -3.56
N ILE A 506 13.70 12.60 -3.38
CA ILE A 506 12.60 12.61 -2.39
C ILE A 506 13.16 12.75 -0.96
N LEU A 507 14.15 11.91 -0.64
CA LEU A 507 14.91 12.01 0.61
C LEU A 507 16.29 12.58 0.32
N ASP A 508 16.69 13.59 1.09
CA ASP A 508 18.09 13.98 1.20
C ASP A 508 18.75 13.15 2.31
N TRP A 509 19.61 12.21 1.90
CA TRP A 509 20.25 11.25 2.80
C TRP A 509 21.32 11.88 3.72
N HIS A 510 21.80 13.09 3.43
CA HIS A 510 22.73 13.81 4.30
C HIS A 510 22.04 14.38 5.55
N THR A 511 20.74 14.69 5.44
CA THR A 511 19.90 15.15 6.56
C THR A 511 18.99 14.06 7.13
N HIS A 512 18.67 13.03 6.33
CA HIS A 512 17.82 11.90 6.72
C HIS A 512 18.67 10.61 6.72
N GLN A 513 19.43 10.41 7.79
CA GLN A 513 20.27 9.22 7.98
C GLN A 513 19.38 7.97 8.05
N CYS A 514 19.50 7.10 7.04
CA CYS A 514 18.78 5.83 6.96
C CYS A 514 19.81 4.70 6.95
N TYR A 515 19.91 4.01 8.08
CA TYR A 515 20.89 2.95 8.30
C TYR A 515 20.30 1.59 7.97
N PHE A 516 20.89 0.89 7.01
CA PHE A 516 20.63 -0.53 6.81
C PHE A 516 21.51 -1.31 7.79
N GLN A 517 20.94 -1.72 8.92
CA GLN A 517 21.69 -2.26 10.06
C GLN A 517 22.54 -3.50 9.70
N ASP A 518 22.09 -4.28 8.72
CA ASP A 518 22.85 -5.40 8.14
C ASP A 518 24.07 -4.92 7.32
N LEU A 519 23.91 -3.91 6.46
CA LEU A 519 25.02 -3.38 5.67
C LEU A 519 26.03 -2.59 6.52
N GLU A 520 25.57 -1.84 7.53
CA GLU A 520 26.45 -1.11 8.46
C GLU A 520 27.25 -2.08 9.35
N ALA A 521 26.65 -3.21 9.77
CA ALA A 521 27.38 -4.25 10.50
C ALA A 521 28.48 -4.92 9.64
N LEU A 522 28.18 -5.22 8.37
CA LEU A 522 29.16 -5.75 7.42
C LEU A 522 30.26 -4.72 7.10
N PHE A 523 29.89 -3.45 6.89
CA PHE A 523 30.83 -2.35 6.66
C PHE A 523 31.79 -2.18 7.84
N ALA A 524 31.27 -2.14 9.06
CA ALA A 524 32.08 -2.08 10.28
C ALA A 524 33.03 -3.28 10.37
N SER A 525 32.55 -4.50 10.13
CA SER A 525 33.39 -5.71 10.19
C SER A 525 34.54 -5.67 9.18
N LEU A 526 34.28 -5.32 7.92
CA LEU A 526 35.32 -5.22 6.88
C LEU A 526 36.30 -4.06 7.15
N LYS A 527 35.82 -2.97 7.73
CA LYS A 527 36.63 -1.80 8.10
C LYS A 527 37.63 -2.14 9.20
N GLU A 528 37.19 -2.73 10.29
CA GLU A 528 38.09 -3.13 11.38
C GLU A 528 39.05 -4.27 10.95
N GLU A 529 38.61 -5.18 10.08
CA GLU A 529 39.48 -6.22 9.49
C GLU A 529 40.62 -5.62 8.64
N LEU A 530 40.29 -4.70 7.71
CA LEU A 530 41.29 -4.05 6.86
C LEU A 530 42.19 -3.08 7.65
N ILE A 531 41.66 -2.37 8.66
CA ILE A 531 42.46 -1.59 9.61
C ILE A 531 43.44 -2.51 10.34
N CYS A 532 42.99 -3.66 10.86
CA CYS A 532 43.86 -4.62 11.56
C CYS A 532 45.02 -5.12 10.66
N LEU A 533 44.74 -5.42 9.39
CA LEU A 533 45.74 -5.80 8.40
C LEU A 533 46.76 -4.68 8.16
N LEU A 534 46.30 -3.48 7.81
CA LEU A 534 47.18 -2.32 7.58
C LEU A 534 47.98 -1.94 8.84
N CYS A 535 47.41 -2.15 10.03
CA CYS A 535 48.09 -1.98 11.32
C CYS A 535 49.16 -3.03 11.60
N GLN A 536 49.06 -4.25 11.07
CA GLN A 536 50.15 -5.23 11.13
C GLN A 536 51.29 -4.79 10.21
N GLU A 537 50.98 -4.50 8.95
CA GLU A 537 51.97 -4.21 7.91
C GLU A 537 52.71 -2.90 8.15
N ALA A 538 52.00 -1.83 8.53
CA ALA A 538 52.64 -0.57 8.89
C ALA A 538 53.67 -0.74 10.03
N ARG A 539 53.40 -1.60 11.02
CA ARG A 539 54.34 -1.89 12.11
C ARG A 539 55.50 -2.77 11.65
N TYR A 540 55.26 -3.80 10.83
CA TYR A 540 56.34 -4.61 10.24
C TYR A 540 57.35 -3.74 9.50
N PHE A 541 56.90 -2.95 8.51
CA PHE A 541 57.78 -2.09 7.72
C PHE A 541 58.44 -0.96 8.56
N TYR A 542 57.85 -0.53 9.68
CA TYR A 542 58.49 0.39 10.63
C TYR A 542 59.64 -0.24 11.45
N ASP A 543 59.55 -1.53 11.77
CA ASP A 543 60.46 -2.23 12.70
C ASP A 543 61.65 -2.94 12.01
N ILE A 544 61.71 -2.91 10.67
CA ILE A 544 62.86 -3.39 9.88
C ILE A 544 64.11 -2.57 10.25
N PRO A 545 65.27 -3.17 10.56
CA PRO A 545 66.50 -2.43 10.86
C PRO A 545 67.27 -2.04 9.57
N LEU A 546 67.92 -0.86 9.60
CA LEU A 546 68.72 -0.33 8.47
C LEU A 546 70.10 -1.00 8.35
N SER A 547 70.50 -1.79 9.34
CA SER A 547 71.79 -2.49 9.40
C SER A 547 71.68 -3.74 10.27
N ARG A 548 72.68 -4.65 10.22
CA ARG A 548 72.63 -5.95 10.92
C ARG A 548 72.72 -5.79 12.46
N GLY A 549 71.58 -5.54 13.09
CA GLY A 549 71.38 -5.55 14.54
C GLY A 549 70.39 -4.46 15.01
N LYS A 550 69.46 -4.79 15.90
CA LYS A 550 68.56 -3.82 16.54
C LYS A 550 69.32 -3.05 17.63
N THR A 551 69.68 -1.80 17.34
CA THR A 551 70.42 -0.86 18.21
C THR A 551 69.77 0.53 18.16
N GLY A 552 70.03 1.36 19.18
CA GLY A 552 69.41 2.68 19.36
C GLY A 552 68.35 2.70 20.47
N GLN A 553 67.85 3.89 20.80
CA GLN A 553 66.75 4.08 21.75
C GLN A 553 65.40 3.75 21.10
N ARG A 554 64.40 3.36 21.91
CA ARG A 554 62.99 3.29 21.48
C ARG A 554 62.32 4.67 21.57
N LEU A 555 61.63 5.07 20.50
CA LEU A 555 60.91 6.35 20.39
C LEU A 555 59.43 6.09 20.07
N PRO A 556 58.48 6.87 20.61
CA PRO A 556 57.06 6.77 20.26
C PRO A 556 56.79 7.34 18.87
N THR A 557 55.81 6.77 18.16
CA THR A 557 55.37 7.27 16.84
C THR A 557 54.62 8.61 16.93
N LYS A 558 54.78 9.45 15.91
CA LYS A 558 54.02 10.71 15.71
C LYS A 558 52.83 10.54 14.75
N VAL A 559 52.71 9.41 14.06
CA VAL A 559 51.64 9.12 13.08
C VAL A 559 50.30 8.91 13.80
N ASP A 560 49.19 9.26 13.15
CA ASP A 560 47.86 9.15 13.75
C ASP A 560 47.32 7.71 13.61
N PHE A 561 47.30 7.14 12.39
CA PHE A 561 47.00 5.72 12.16
C PHE A 561 47.73 4.76 13.10
N LEU A 562 49.07 4.83 13.22
CA LEU A 562 49.81 3.91 14.09
C LEU A 562 49.46 4.04 15.59
N ARG A 563 49.01 5.22 16.05
CA ARG A 563 48.52 5.41 17.43
C ARG A 563 47.08 4.96 17.62
N HIS A 564 46.31 4.82 16.54
CA HIS A 564 45.04 4.11 16.53
C HIS A 564 45.27 2.59 16.61
N CYS A 565 46.24 2.06 15.84
CA CYS A 565 46.65 0.65 15.88
C CYS A 565 47.17 0.18 17.25
N ASP A 566 48.07 0.96 17.88
CA ASP A 566 48.64 0.68 19.19
C ASP A 566 49.09 2.01 19.84
N PRO A 567 48.33 2.55 20.81
CA PRO A 567 48.67 3.79 21.51
C PRO A 567 50.01 3.77 22.25
N GLY A 568 50.60 2.59 22.48
CA GLY A 568 51.91 2.39 23.10
C GLY A 568 53.06 2.14 22.11
N TYR A 569 52.81 2.18 20.79
CA TYR A 569 53.79 1.74 19.79
C TYR A 569 55.08 2.59 19.80
N THR A 570 56.22 1.90 19.76
CA THR A 570 57.56 2.49 19.71
C THR A 570 58.46 1.78 18.70
N TYR A 571 59.14 2.56 17.87
CA TYR A 571 60.16 2.09 16.91
C TYR A 571 61.58 2.38 17.44
N LEU A 572 62.62 1.96 16.73
CA LEU A 572 64.03 2.15 17.13
C LEU A 572 64.75 3.17 16.22
N GLU A 573 65.73 3.89 16.75
CA GLU A 573 66.51 4.90 16.01
C GLU A 573 67.33 4.37 14.81
N ASN A 574 67.41 3.06 14.61
CA ASN A 574 68.09 2.40 13.48
C ASN A 574 67.11 1.61 12.59
N THR A 575 65.84 2.01 12.52
CA THR A 575 64.82 1.36 11.65
C THR A 575 64.28 2.28 10.56
N TRP A 576 63.60 1.66 9.59
CA TRP A 576 62.88 2.35 8.53
C TRP A 576 61.81 3.32 9.07
N GLY A 577 61.14 2.97 10.18
CA GLY A 577 60.26 3.87 10.91
C GLY A 577 60.94 5.17 11.36
N PHE A 578 62.20 5.11 11.82
CA PHE A 578 62.98 6.32 12.16
C PHE A 578 63.30 7.17 10.92
N LEU A 579 63.53 6.57 9.74
CA LEU A 579 63.66 7.36 8.51
C LEU A 579 62.33 8.02 8.12
N TYR A 580 61.21 7.30 8.23
CA TYR A 580 59.88 7.83 7.94
C TYR A 580 59.53 9.02 8.85
N GLU A 581 59.65 8.85 10.16
CA GLU A 581 59.33 9.86 11.20
C GLU A 581 60.20 11.13 11.15
N ASN A 582 61.35 11.06 10.46
CA ASN A 582 62.24 12.19 10.17
C ASN A 582 62.09 12.75 8.74
N ALA A 583 61.51 12.00 7.80
CA ALA A 583 61.23 12.44 6.44
C ALA A 583 59.85 13.11 6.31
N PHE A 584 58.81 12.53 6.91
CA PHE A 584 57.41 12.94 6.86
C PHE A 584 56.97 13.79 8.07
N GLU A 585 57.92 14.47 8.69
CA GLU A 585 57.69 15.38 9.81
C GLU A 585 56.81 16.58 9.37
N LYS A 586 55.58 16.65 9.92
CA LYS A 586 54.39 17.44 9.47
C LYS A 586 54.62 18.91 9.07
N THR A 587 55.33 19.16 7.97
CA THR A 587 55.52 20.47 7.35
C THR A 587 55.77 20.38 5.83
N ASP A 588 54.85 20.97 5.06
CA ASP A 588 55.06 21.44 3.68
C ASP A 588 55.54 20.39 2.66
N LEU A 589 54.61 19.86 1.85
CA LEU A 589 54.85 18.89 0.77
C LEU A 589 56.06 19.23 -0.14
N PHE A 590 56.31 20.52 -0.40
CA PHE A 590 57.43 20.94 -1.24
C PHE A 590 58.79 20.82 -0.54
N LYS A 591 58.83 20.99 0.79
CA LYS A 591 60.01 20.67 1.60
C LYS A 591 60.17 19.16 1.76
N LEU A 592 59.05 18.45 1.92
CA LEU A 592 58.98 17.00 2.03
C LEU A 592 59.67 16.31 0.85
N PHE A 593 59.31 16.65 -0.40
CA PHE A 593 59.98 16.14 -1.62
C PHE A 593 61.50 16.41 -1.65
N ASN A 594 61.92 17.61 -1.21
CA ASN A 594 63.34 18.00 -1.14
C ASN A 594 64.13 17.37 0.02
N ARG A 595 63.45 16.95 1.09
CA ARG A 595 64.03 16.22 2.25
C ARG A 595 64.13 14.73 1.92
N TRP A 596 63.09 14.17 1.30
CA TRP A 596 63.00 12.79 0.78
C TRP A 596 64.11 12.46 -0.23
N GLN A 597 64.42 13.36 -1.18
CA GLN A 597 65.56 13.19 -2.08
C GLN A 597 66.94 13.10 -1.38
N ARG A 598 67.07 13.57 -0.13
CA ARG A 598 68.36 13.71 0.58
C ARG A 598 68.57 12.73 1.73
N LEU A 599 67.50 12.19 2.33
CA LEU A 599 67.59 11.29 3.50
C LEU A 599 67.94 9.85 3.14
N ALA A 600 67.56 9.40 1.94
CA ALA A 600 67.88 8.08 1.41
C ALA A 600 69.02 8.17 0.37
N ALA A 601 70.13 7.48 0.63
CA ALA A 601 71.32 7.50 -0.22
C ALA A 601 71.13 6.69 -1.52
N ASP A 602 70.32 5.63 -1.46
CA ASP A 602 69.96 4.73 -2.55
C ASP A 602 68.49 4.93 -2.99
N GLN A 603 68.03 4.11 -3.94
CA GLN A 603 66.67 4.16 -4.48
C GLN A 603 65.70 3.29 -3.67
N ASN A 604 66.10 2.09 -3.26
CA ASN A 604 65.27 1.14 -2.52
C ASN A 604 64.76 1.78 -1.21
N THR A 605 65.61 2.54 -0.51
CA THR A 605 65.24 3.27 0.70
C THR A 605 64.20 4.37 0.46
N LYS A 606 64.10 4.92 -0.75
CA LYS A 606 63.04 5.89 -1.12
C LYS A 606 61.70 5.20 -1.35
N ASP A 607 61.73 4.04 -1.99
CA ASP A 607 60.53 3.36 -2.47
C ASP A 607 59.77 2.64 -1.36
N PHE A 608 60.45 1.88 -0.48
CA PHE A 608 59.78 1.31 0.70
C PHE A 608 59.26 2.39 1.68
N LEU A 609 59.87 3.59 1.74
CA LEU A 609 59.30 4.72 2.49
C LEU A 609 58.01 5.27 1.85
N LEU A 610 57.84 5.15 0.53
CA LEU A 610 56.61 5.51 -0.17
C LEU A 610 55.53 4.43 -0.01
N LEU A 611 55.90 3.15 0.04
CA LEU A 611 55.00 2.04 0.42
C LEU A 611 54.40 2.30 1.81
N ILE A 612 55.24 2.58 2.80
CA ILE A 612 54.81 2.92 4.17
C ILE A 612 53.84 4.11 4.18
N HIS A 613 54.07 5.13 3.35
CA HIS A 613 53.16 6.28 3.25
C HIS A 613 51.77 5.89 2.74
N LYS A 614 51.70 5.03 1.71
CA LYS A 614 50.44 4.56 1.11
C LYS A 614 49.63 3.69 2.07
N ILE A 615 50.28 2.82 2.84
CA ILE A 615 49.65 2.02 3.90
C ILE A 615 48.98 2.95 4.94
N ILE A 616 49.71 3.97 5.39
CA ILE A 616 49.20 4.95 6.37
C ILE A 616 48.05 5.78 5.79
N GLU A 617 48.14 6.25 4.54
CA GLU A 617 47.10 7.10 3.94
C GLU A 617 45.77 6.37 3.73
N LEU A 618 45.82 5.07 3.38
CA LEU A 618 44.63 4.21 3.35
C LEU A 618 44.08 3.93 4.77
N GLY A 619 44.97 3.74 5.74
CA GLY A 619 44.62 3.50 7.14
C GLY A 619 43.96 4.71 7.82
N ASP A 620 44.49 5.92 7.61
CA ASP A 620 43.88 7.18 8.09
C ASP A 620 42.48 7.37 7.48
N LEU A 621 42.31 7.14 6.16
CA LEU A 621 41.00 7.23 5.47
C LEU A 621 39.95 6.28 6.05
N LEU A 622 40.32 5.03 6.37
CA LEU A 622 39.43 4.07 7.02
C LEU A 622 39.13 4.45 8.48
N THR A 623 40.09 5.08 9.16
CA THR A 623 39.92 5.56 10.55
C THR A 623 38.97 6.77 10.61
N GLU A 624 38.95 7.63 9.59
CA GLU A 624 37.99 8.74 9.47
C GLU A 624 36.56 8.29 9.08
N ALA A 625 36.41 7.09 8.50
CA ALA A 625 35.12 6.57 8.03
C ALA A 625 34.20 6.10 9.18
N LYS A 626 33.03 6.76 9.29
CA LYS A 626 32.06 6.55 10.39
C LYS A 626 30.90 5.62 10.07
N ASP A 627 30.33 5.74 8.87
CA ASP A 627 29.18 4.96 8.41
C ASP A 627 29.27 4.73 6.88
N LEU A 628 28.57 3.70 6.39
CA LEU A 628 28.54 3.33 4.97
C LEU A 628 27.81 4.40 4.13
N VAL A 629 26.80 5.07 4.72
CA VAL A 629 25.97 6.08 4.03
C VAL A 629 26.79 7.27 3.50
N ASN A 630 27.83 7.68 4.25
CA ASN A 630 28.71 8.80 3.92
C ASN A 630 30.13 8.36 3.48
N PHE A 631 30.39 7.06 3.31
CA PHE A 631 31.71 6.57 2.90
C PHE A 631 32.05 6.96 1.45
N ASN A 632 33.19 7.62 1.26
CA ASN A 632 33.66 8.03 -0.06
C ASN A 632 34.35 6.85 -0.78
N ILE A 633 33.53 5.97 -1.35
CA ILE A 633 33.99 4.73 -1.99
C ILE A 633 34.99 4.98 -3.13
N GLU A 634 34.82 6.05 -3.92
CA GLU A 634 35.74 6.40 -5.02
C GLU A 634 37.13 6.83 -4.51
N LEU A 635 37.19 7.56 -3.39
CA LEU A 635 38.45 7.92 -2.75
C LEU A 635 39.13 6.69 -2.13
N PHE A 636 38.35 5.80 -1.52
CA PHE A 636 38.86 4.54 -0.99
C PHE A 636 39.41 3.63 -2.08
N ARG A 637 38.64 3.40 -3.16
CA ARG A 637 39.07 2.67 -4.37
C ARG A 637 40.41 3.23 -4.88
N ALA A 638 40.48 4.54 -5.11
CA ALA A 638 41.70 5.19 -5.59
C ALA A 638 42.92 5.00 -4.65
N LYS A 639 42.73 4.96 -3.33
CA LYS A 639 43.81 4.72 -2.36
C LYS A 639 44.17 3.25 -2.18
N HIS A 640 43.22 2.33 -2.33
CA HIS A 640 43.47 0.89 -2.32
C HIS A 640 44.25 0.47 -3.57
N THR A 641 43.83 0.90 -4.77
CA THR A 641 44.55 0.67 -6.03
C THR A 641 45.96 1.26 -6.00
N ASP A 642 46.12 2.52 -5.56
CA ASP A 642 47.43 3.18 -5.49
C ASP A 642 48.39 2.54 -4.46
N LEU A 643 47.87 1.83 -3.45
CA LEU A 643 48.68 0.97 -2.57
C LEU A 643 49.02 -0.37 -3.26
N SER A 644 48.04 -1.05 -3.83
CA SER A 644 48.19 -2.40 -4.41
C SER A 644 49.10 -2.41 -5.65
N GLU A 645 48.90 -1.49 -6.60
CA GLU A 645 49.79 -1.32 -7.76
C GLU A 645 51.23 -1.05 -7.33
N TYR A 646 51.42 -0.24 -6.28
CA TYR A 646 52.76 0.09 -5.79
C TYR A 646 53.42 -1.10 -5.10
N ALA A 647 52.67 -1.85 -4.29
CA ALA A 647 53.14 -3.09 -3.68
C ALA A 647 53.51 -4.14 -4.74
N ALA A 648 52.67 -4.33 -5.77
CA ALA A 648 52.93 -5.24 -6.89
C ALA A 648 54.18 -4.86 -7.69
N LEU A 649 54.44 -3.56 -7.88
CA LEU A 649 55.65 -3.08 -8.53
C LEU A 649 56.91 -3.33 -7.66
N ARG A 650 56.83 -3.12 -6.33
CA ARG A 650 57.91 -3.49 -5.40
C ARG A 650 58.18 -5.00 -5.40
N LEU A 651 57.12 -5.81 -5.39
CA LEU A 651 57.16 -7.27 -5.42
C LEU A 651 57.86 -7.79 -6.68
N ALA A 652 57.52 -7.25 -7.85
CA ALA A 652 58.15 -7.60 -9.11
C ALA A 652 59.66 -7.29 -9.12
N GLU A 653 60.07 -6.15 -8.56
CA GLU A 653 61.49 -5.81 -8.41
C GLU A 653 62.23 -6.78 -7.47
N LEU A 654 61.63 -7.20 -6.34
CA LEU A 654 62.25 -8.18 -5.43
C LEU A 654 62.34 -9.58 -6.06
N LYS A 655 61.30 -10.05 -6.74
CA LYS A 655 61.28 -11.37 -7.37
C LYS A 655 62.32 -11.50 -8.50
N LEU A 656 62.76 -10.37 -9.10
CA LEU A 656 63.89 -10.32 -10.04
C LEU A 656 65.28 -10.48 -9.38
N LEU A 657 65.40 -10.36 -8.05
CA LEU A 657 66.68 -10.51 -7.33
C LEU A 657 66.96 -11.95 -6.87
N LEU A 658 65.94 -12.81 -6.79
CA LEU A 658 66.08 -14.21 -6.35
C LEU A 658 66.93 -15.13 -7.28
N PRO A 659 66.85 -15.06 -8.63
CA PRO A 659 67.41 -16.10 -9.51
C PRO A 659 68.90 -15.94 -9.88
N GLN A 660 69.79 -15.50 -8.95
CA GLN A 660 71.26 -15.56 -9.13
C GLN A 660 72.03 -16.01 -7.87
N GLN A 661 71.67 -17.16 -7.29
CA GLN A 661 72.43 -17.76 -6.18
C GLN A 661 73.60 -18.63 -6.69
N ASN A 662 74.82 -18.08 -6.66
CA ASN A 662 76.00 -18.87 -6.29
C ASN A 662 76.08 -18.94 -4.75
N SER A 663 76.65 -20.00 -4.20
CA SER A 663 76.26 -20.56 -2.88
C SER A 663 76.71 -19.82 -1.60
N ASP A 664 77.12 -18.55 -1.67
CA ASP A 664 77.64 -17.79 -0.50
C ASP A 664 76.69 -16.71 0.06
N GLU A 665 75.60 -16.33 -0.65
CA GLU A 665 74.71 -15.22 -0.24
C GLU A 665 73.41 -15.64 0.50
N LEU A 666 73.36 -16.87 1.02
CA LEU A 666 72.20 -17.44 1.73
C LEU A 666 71.68 -16.58 2.91
N SER A 667 72.52 -15.72 3.50
CA SER A 667 72.15 -14.88 4.65
C SER A 667 71.31 -13.63 4.33
N ASN A 668 71.13 -13.29 3.05
CA ASN A 668 70.25 -12.17 2.63
C ASN A 668 68.95 -12.67 1.99
N ALA A 669 68.92 -13.89 1.44
CA ALA A 669 67.74 -14.45 0.76
C ALA A 669 66.50 -14.48 1.67
N TRP A 670 66.63 -14.95 2.92
CA TRP A 670 65.51 -15.00 3.87
C TRP A 670 64.80 -13.65 4.07
N LEU A 671 65.54 -12.53 4.10
CA LEU A 671 64.93 -11.20 4.23
C LEU A 671 64.21 -10.75 2.95
N VAL A 672 64.63 -11.24 1.78
CA VAL A 672 63.95 -10.96 0.51
C VAL A 672 62.66 -11.76 0.39
N GLU A 673 62.65 -13.03 0.84
CA GLU A 673 61.44 -13.84 0.92
C GLU A 673 60.45 -13.27 1.97
N ASP A 674 60.92 -12.89 3.16
CA ASP A 674 60.12 -12.24 4.22
C ASP A 674 59.47 -10.92 3.74
N LEU A 675 60.21 -10.11 2.97
CA LEU A 675 59.68 -8.91 2.32
C LEU A 675 58.71 -9.23 1.16
N ILE A 676 58.87 -10.36 0.48
CA ILE A 676 57.98 -10.84 -0.58
C ILE A 676 56.65 -11.31 0.04
N ASP A 677 56.68 -12.11 1.11
CA ASP A 677 55.50 -12.59 1.83
C ASP A 677 54.64 -11.41 2.33
N HIS A 678 55.28 -10.41 2.95
CA HIS A 678 54.60 -9.20 3.43
C HIS A 678 54.05 -8.31 2.28
N LEU A 679 54.72 -8.25 1.12
CA LEU A 679 54.20 -7.54 -0.05
C LEU A 679 53.05 -8.29 -0.74
N ASP A 680 53.17 -9.61 -0.92
CA ASP A 680 52.09 -10.46 -1.41
C ASP A 680 50.88 -10.36 -0.46
N PHE A 681 51.07 -10.31 0.86
CA PHE A 681 49.97 -10.12 1.82
C PHE A 681 49.24 -8.77 1.67
N ILE A 682 49.95 -7.68 1.36
CA ILE A 682 49.32 -6.38 1.02
C ILE A 682 48.52 -6.47 -0.29
N ILE A 683 49.06 -7.14 -1.32
CA ILE A 683 48.42 -7.24 -2.65
C ILE A 683 47.17 -8.13 -2.57
N HIS A 684 47.26 -9.24 -1.84
CA HIS A 684 46.16 -10.18 -1.63
C HIS A 684 45.20 -9.76 -0.49
N ALA A 685 45.35 -8.53 0.05
CA ALA A 685 44.36 -7.88 0.92
C ALA A 685 43.13 -7.42 0.12
N CYS A 686 42.51 -8.36 -0.62
CA CYS A 686 41.37 -8.10 -1.50
C CYS A 686 40.11 -7.84 -0.68
N LYS A 687 39.88 -6.56 -0.38
CA LYS A 687 38.68 -6.07 0.31
C LYS A 687 37.93 -4.99 -0.48
N ALA A 688 38.52 -4.47 -1.56
CA ALA A 688 37.92 -3.40 -2.36
C ALA A 688 36.55 -3.79 -2.94
N GLU A 689 36.48 -4.93 -3.63
CA GLU A 689 35.24 -5.49 -4.19
C GLU A 689 34.11 -5.58 -3.14
N ALA A 690 34.45 -5.95 -1.90
CA ALA A 690 33.49 -6.10 -0.80
C ALA A 690 32.95 -4.76 -0.26
N PHE A 691 33.80 -3.72 -0.13
CA PHE A 691 33.33 -2.37 0.22
C PHE A 691 32.40 -1.79 -0.87
N GLU A 692 32.69 -2.09 -2.13
CA GLU A 692 31.92 -1.60 -3.27
C GLU A 692 30.57 -2.31 -3.41
N ALA A 693 30.54 -3.63 -3.22
CA ALA A 693 29.29 -4.39 -3.15
C ALA A 693 28.36 -3.86 -2.03
N LEU A 694 28.90 -3.48 -0.87
CA LEU A 694 28.12 -2.83 0.20
C LEU A 694 27.62 -1.43 -0.20
N ALA A 695 28.48 -0.59 -0.77
CA ALA A 695 28.12 0.76 -1.21
C ALA A 695 27.02 0.73 -2.29
N GLU A 696 27.14 -0.17 -3.27
CA GLU A 696 26.13 -0.41 -4.31
C GLU A 696 24.82 -0.97 -3.72
N THR A 697 24.88 -1.95 -2.81
CA THR A 697 23.68 -2.50 -2.18
C THR A 697 22.93 -1.43 -1.37
N CYS A 698 23.67 -0.55 -0.69
CA CYS A 698 23.13 0.63 -0.01
C CYS A 698 22.45 1.59 -1.02
N ARG A 699 23.06 1.84 -2.18
CA ARG A 699 22.48 2.65 -3.27
C ARG A 699 21.20 2.02 -3.84
N LYS A 700 21.23 0.74 -4.26
CA LYS A 700 20.07 -0.02 -4.77
C LYS A 700 18.89 0.08 -3.80
N ARG A 701 19.11 -0.16 -2.50
CA ARG A 701 18.05 -0.07 -1.46
C ARG A 701 17.52 1.36 -1.25
N ARG A 702 18.39 2.39 -1.28
CA ARG A 702 18.00 3.81 -1.20
C ARG A 702 17.07 4.21 -2.36
N GLU A 703 17.37 3.77 -3.58
CA GLU A 703 16.54 4.03 -4.76
C GLU A 703 15.19 3.30 -4.67
N ALA A 704 15.17 2.05 -4.22
CA ALA A 704 13.94 1.29 -3.98
C ALA A 704 13.03 1.95 -2.93
N LEU A 705 13.59 2.54 -1.87
CA LEU A 705 12.84 3.32 -0.87
C LEU A 705 12.26 4.62 -1.48
N GLN A 706 13.06 5.39 -2.24
CA GLN A 706 12.55 6.60 -2.90
C GLN A 706 11.41 6.30 -3.86
N GLN A 707 11.46 5.21 -4.62
CA GLN A 707 10.37 4.80 -5.52
C GLN A 707 9.06 4.49 -4.78
N GLN A 708 9.10 4.06 -3.51
CA GLN A 708 7.91 3.77 -2.70
C GLN A 708 7.26 5.04 -2.13
N LEU A 709 8.01 6.13 -1.98
CA LEU A 709 7.51 7.43 -1.50
C LEU A 709 6.85 8.29 -2.60
N LEU A 710 6.76 7.78 -3.85
CA LEU A 710 5.90 8.36 -4.88
C LEU A 710 4.43 7.97 -4.64
N TRP A 711 3.55 8.96 -4.55
CA TRP A 711 2.10 8.80 -4.41
C TRP A 711 1.51 7.73 -5.36
N GLY A 712 1.83 7.83 -6.66
CA GLY A 712 1.33 6.92 -7.69
C GLY A 712 1.82 5.46 -7.60
N ASN A 713 2.85 5.20 -6.80
CA ASN A 713 3.34 3.84 -6.49
C ASN A 713 2.78 3.36 -5.15
N TYR A 714 2.80 4.20 -4.12
CA TYR A 714 2.26 3.89 -2.79
C TYR A 714 0.76 3.57 -2.84
N ASN A 715 -0.03 4.39 -3.55
CA ASN A 715 -1.45 4.19 -3.82
C ASN A 715 -1.72 2.81 -4.46
N ARG A 716 -0.95 2.46 -5.50
CA ARG A 716 -1.10 1.18 -6.21
C ARG A 716 -0.83 -0.04 -5.33
N LYS A 717 0.09 0.08 -4.36
CA LYS A 717 0.38 -0.96 -3.35
C LYS A 717 -0.65 -1.01 -2.20
N ASN A 718 -1.37 0.07 -1.93
CA ASN A 718 -2.27 0.20 -0.77
C ASN A 718 -3.73 0.48 -1.19
N PRO A 719 -4.45 -0.51 -1.78
CA PRO A 719 -5.85 -0.35 -2.16
C PRO A 719 -6.75 -0.22 -0.92
N GLY A 720 -7.07 1.01 -0.55
CA GLY A 720 -7.83 1.30 0.68
C GLY A 720 -7.92 2.78 1.04
N ILE A 721 -6.98 3.60 0.54
CA ILE A 721 -6.83 5.04 0.82
C ILE A 721 -8.16 5.81 0.75
N ASN A 722 -8.43 6.63 1.76
CA ASN A 722 -9.65 7.42 1.85
C ASN A 722 -9.38 8.85 2.37
N HIS A 723 -10.32 9.78 2.17
CA HIS A 723 -10.19 11.18 2.62
C HIS A 723 -11.27 11.57 3.65
N LYS A 724 -10.86 12.15 4.79
CA LYS A 724 -11.72 12.77 5.83
C LYS A 724 -10.98 13.82 6.71
N SER A 725 -10.01 14.54 6.16
CA SER A 725 -9.15 15.53 6.87
C SER A 725 -8.63 15.03 8.24
N GLY A 726 -7.98 13.86 8.26
CA GLY A 726 -7.60 13.18 9.49
C GLY A 726 -7.45 11.65 9.38
N VAL A 727 -7.26 10.98 10.51
CA VAL A 727 -6.90 9.54 10.61
C VAL A 727 -7.66 8.84 11.74
N PRO A 728 -8.14 7.58 11.56
CA PRO A 728 -8.71 6.79 12.64
C PRO A 728 -7.63 6.32 13.63
N VAL A 729 -8.05 5.99 14.85
CA VAL A 729 -7.22 5.30 15.84
C VAL A 729 -6.67 3.99 15.25
N GLY A 730 -5.35 3.81 15.27
CA GLY A 730 -4.66 2.65 14.68
C GLY A 730 -4.42 2.73 13.16
N GLY A 731 -4.76 3.84 12.51
CA GLY A 731 -4.54 4.05 11.08
C GLY A 731 -3.22 4.74 10.74
N THR A 732 -2.99 4.96 9.43
CA THR A 732 -1.84 5.73 8.91
C THR A 732 -2.35 6.98 8.18
N PHE A 733 -1.88 8.15 8.60
CA PHE A 733 -2.11 9.45 7.97
C PHE A 733 -1.10 9.66 6.82
N LEU A 734 -1.60 10.08 5.65
CA LEU A 734 -0.82 10.25 4.42
C LEU A 734 -0.78 11.73 4.05
N LEU A 735 0.40 12.33 4.15
CA LEU A 735 0.65 13.74 3.81
C LEU A 735 1.13 13.84 2.36
N VAL A 736 0.33 14.37 1.43
CA VAL A 736 0.65 14.38 -0.01
C VAL A 736 1.12 15.77 -0.45
N TYR A 737 2.29 15.84 -1.08
CA TYR A 737 2.91 17.10 -1.50
C TYR A 737 3.22 17.17 -2.99
N ALA A 738 3.20 18.39 -3.54
CA ALA A 738 3.48 18.68 -4.93
C ALA A 738 4.95 18.38 -5.28
N GLY A 739 5.19 17.45 -6.20
CA GLY A 739 6.50 17.18 -6.79
C GLY A 739 6.62 17.66 -8.24
N GLU A 740 7.86 17.63 -8.75
CA GLU A 740 8.18 18.00 -10.14
C GLU A 740 7.61 16.99 -11.16
N GLU A 741 7.02 17.53 -12.24
CA GLU A 741 6.41 16.73 -13.31
C GLU A 741 7.34 16.54 -14.53
N ASP A 742 8.48 17.24 -14.56
CA ASP A 742 9.43 17.21 -15.68
C ASP A 742 10.24 15.90 -15.69
N THR A 743 10.47 15.34 -16.89
CA THR A 743 11.52 14.33 -17.08
C THR A 743 12.89 14.97 -16.88
N PRO A 744 13.88 14.25 -16.30
CA PRO A 744 15.21 14.81 -16.09
C PRO A 744 15.87 15.15 -17.43
N THR A 745 16.14 16.43 -17.64
CA THR A 745 16.94 16.91 -18.78
C THR A 745 18.37 16.37 -18.63
N PRO A 746 18.96 15.72 -19.64
CA PRO A 746 20.33 15.21 -19.54
C PRO A 746 21.31 16.33 -19.16
N PRO A 747 22.25 16.09 -18.23
CA PRO A 747 23.14 17.13 -17.73
C PRO A 747 24.09 17.61 -18.84
N GLN A 748 23.87 18.84 -19.30
CA GLN A 748 24.74 19.53 -20.23
C GLN A 748 26.05 19.86 -19.51
N LYS A 749 27.15 19.20 -19.88
CA LYS A 749 28.50 19.52 -19.36
C LYS A 749 29.10 20.67 -20.18
N GLY A 750 29.56 21.73 -19.52
CA GLY A 750 30.05 22.94 -20.20
C GLY A 750 30.30 24.10 -19.24
N ARG A 751 30.95 25.16 -19.72
CA ARG A 751 31.23 26.36 -18.89
C ARG A 751 30.11 27.39 -19.04
N PHE A 752 29.13 27.31 -18.16
CA PHE A 752 27.98 28.22 -18.16
C PHE A 752 28.21 29.41 -17.22
N ILE A 753 27.58 30.53 -17.55
CA ILE A 753 27.56 31.75 -16.72
C ILE A 753 26.10 31.98 -16.33
N ILE A 754 25.84 32.00 -15.03
CA ILE A 754 24.54 32.39 -14.48
C ILE A 754 24.69 33.84 -14.01
N ALA A 755 23.84 34.72 -14.53
CA ALA A 755 23.77 36.13 -14.15
C ALA A 755 22.36 36.46 -13.68
N GLY A 756 22.24 37.26 -12.62
CA GLY A 756 20.95 37.53 -12.02
C GLY A 756 20.94 38.67 -11.01
N ARG A 757 19.78 38.87 -10.39
CA ARG A 757 19.54 39.90 -9.38
C ARG A 757 18.64 39.36 -8.28
N VAL A 758 19.02 39.61 -7.03
CA VAL A 758 18.19 39.31 -5.85
C VAL A 758 17.50 40.59 -5.37
N VAL A 759 16.20 40.48 -5.10
CA VAL A 759 15.33 41.57 -4.64
C VAL A 759 14.44 41.11 -3.48
N ASP A 760 13.87 42.05 -2.75
CA ASP A 760 12.83 41.81 -1.74
C ASP A 760 11.41 41.91 -2.35
N ASN A 761 10.38 41.69 -1.53
CA ASN A 761 8.97 41.79 -1.91
C ASN A 761 8.53 43.20 -2.37
N SER A 762 9.34 44.25 -2.19
CA SER A 762 9.10 45.59 -2.74
C SER A 762 9.79 45.83 -4.10
N GLY A 763 10.56 44.85 -4.58
CA GLY A 763 11.41 44.97 -5.76
C GLY A 763 12.73 45.72 -5.51
N ALA A 764 13.04 46.06 -4.25
CA ALA A 764 14.31 46.69 -3.88
C ALA A 764 15.44 45.63 -3.85
N PRO A 765 16.67 45.97 -4.25
CA PRO A 765 17.77 45.01 -4.31
C PRO A 765 18.28 44.60 -2.93
N VAL A 766 18.59 43.30 -2.76
CA VAL A 766 19.18 42.76 -1.52
C VAL A 766 20.67 42.50 -1.71
N PRO A 767 21.57 43.30 -1.09
CA PRO A 767 23.02 43.11 -1.17
C PRO A 767 23.52 42.12 -0.10
N GLY A 768 24.64 41.45 -0.36
CA GLY A 768 25.26 40.54 0.61
C GLY A 768 24.60 39.16 0.76
N VAL A 769 23.77 38.74 -0.21
CA VAL A 769 23.14 37.42 -0.25
C VAL A 769 24.13 36.41 -0.81
N ASN A 770 24.35 35.31 -0.09
CA ASN A 770 25.20 34.19 -0.53
C ASN A 770 24.43 33.34 -1.55
N ILE A 771 25.08 32.98 -2.65
CA ILE A 771 24.51 32.13 -3.70
C ILE A 771 25.50 31.02 -4.01
N LEU A 772 25.20 29.81 -3.55
CA LEU A 772 26.06 28.62 -3.60
C LEU A 772 25.48 27.58 -4.55
N VAL A 773 26.31 26.87 -5.32
CA VAL A 773 25.87 25.65 -6.01
C VAL A 773 25.71 24.54 -4.96
N ARG A 774 24.51 23.91 -4.94
CA ARG A 774 24.14 22.85 -4.00
C ARG A 774 25.21 21.76 -3.92
N ASN A 775 25.55 21.34 -2.70
CA ASN A 775 26.57 20.33 -2.37
C ASN A 775 28.00 20.68 -2.88
N THR A 776 28.33 21.96 -3.04
CA THR A 776 29.69 22.41 -3.39
C THR A 776 30.10 23.67 -2.61
N THR A 777 31.39 24.00 -2.66
CA THR A 777 31.93 25.29 -2.19
C THR A 777 31.92 26.38 -3.28
N GLN A 778 31.37 26.11 -4.47
CA GLN A 778 31.32 27.06 -5.58
C GLN A 778 30.16 28.04 -5.37
N GLY A 779 30.47 29.33 -5.19
CA GLY A 779 29.44 30.35 -4.97
C GLY A 779 29.90 31.77 -5.28
N THR A 780 28.98 32.71 -5.03
CA THR A 780 29.13 34.15 -5.24
C THR A 780 28.27 34.91 -4.23
N ILE A 781 28.43 36.24 -4.15
CA ILE A 781 27.68 37.11 -3.22
C ILE A 781 27.07 38.27 -4.00
N THR A 782 25.83 38.68 -3.68
CA THR A 782 25.18 39.81 -4.37
C THR A 782 25.85 41.15 -4.09
N GLN A 783 26.00 41.94 -5.15
CA GLN A 783 26.53 43.30 -5.14
C GLN A 783 25.52 44.30 -4.54
N VAL A 784 25.96 45.55 -4.36
CA VAL A 784 25.15 46.65 -3.76
C VAL A 784 23.83 46.89 -4.49
N ASP A 785 23.76 46.62 -5.79
CA ASP A 785 22.53 46.75 -6.60
C ASP A 785 21.73 45.44 -6.73
N GLY A 786 22.06 44.42 -5.93
CA GLY A 786 21.43 43.10 -5.88
C GLY A 786 21.96 42.11 -6.93
N ARG A 787 22.84 42.52 -7.86
CA ARG A 787 23.31 41.62 -8.93
C ARG A 787 24.30 40.57 -8.45
N PHE A 788 24.29 39.41 -9.09
CA PHE A 788 25.30 38.38 -8.93
C PHE A 788 25.74 37.79 -10.28
N ARG A 789 26.90 37.13 -10.26
CA ARG A 789 27.40 36.34 -11.39
C ARG A 789 28.13 35.12 -10.84
N LEU A 790 27.81 33.95 -11.38
CA LEU A 790 28.37 32.65 -10.99
C LEU A 790 28.76 31.89 -12.26
N ILE A 791 29.81 31.08 -12.18
CA ILE A 791 30.24 30.19 -13.26
C ILE A 791 30.03 28.76 -12.77
N VAL A 792 29.40 27.92 -13.60
CA VAL A 792 29.11 26.51 -13.29
C VAL A 792 29.58 25.59 -14.42
N THR A 793 29.87 24.34 -14.09
CA THR A 793 30.42 23.32 -15.02
C THR A 793 29.36 22.40 -15.64
N GLN A 794 28.12 22.51 -15.20
CA GLN A 794 26.99 21.72 -15.70
C GLN A 794 25.65 22.46 -15.54
N LEU A 795 24.67 22.10 -16.36
CA LEU A 795 23.25 22.47 -16.22
C LEU A 795 22.37 21.22 -16.45
N PRO A 796 21.23 21.05 -15.75
CA PRO A 796 20.68 21.94 -14.73
C PRO A 796 21.52 21.97 -13.45
N VAL A 797 21.42 23.06 -12.69
CA VAL A 797 22.12 23.24 -11.40
C VAL A 797 21.21 23.91 -10.38
N THR A 798 21.25 23.48 -9.13
CA THR A 798 20.50 24.10 -8.03
C THR A 798 21.36 25.08 -7.27
N LEU A 799 20.87 26.30 -7.11
CA LEU A 799 21.49 27.37 -6.34
C LEU A 799 20.82 27.47 -4.97
N VAL A 800 21.60 27.41 -3.89
CA VAL A 800 21.18 27.71 -2.52
C VAL A 800 21.43 29.20 -2.27
N VAL A 801 20.34 29.96 -2.12
CA VAL A 801 20.31 31.40 -1.90
C VAL A 801 20.07 31.65 -0.42
N ALA A 802 21.06 32.17 0.30
CA ALA A 802 21.02 32.33 1.76
C ALA A 802 21.39 33.75 2.20
N PHE A 803 20.60 34.31 3.11
CA PHE A 803 20.85 35.63 3.72
C PHE A 803 20.69 35.56 5.23
N VAL A 804 21.41 36.42 5.97
CA VAL A 804 21.41 36.39 7.43
C VAL A 804 20.03 36.79 7.96
N GLY A 805 19.35 35.85 8.63
CA GLY A 805 18.00 36.04 9.17
C GLY A 805 16.85 35.63 8.25
N ILE A 806 17.13 35.05 7.08
CA ILE A 806 16.10 34.55 6.14
C ILE A 806 16.40 33.08 5.77
N PRO A 807 15.41 32.17 5.78
CA PRO A 807 15.62 30.78 5.35
C PRO A 807 16.21 30.67 3.94
N SER A 808 17.11 29.71 3.74
CA SER A 808 17.76 29.51 2.45
C SER A 808 16.81 28.95 1.40
N GLN A 809 16.70 29.62 0.26
CA GLN A 809 15.86 29.23 -0.88
C GLN A 809 16.68 28.42 -1.89
N GLU A 810 16.13 27.31 -2.39
CA GLU A 810 16.71 26.59 -3.53
C GLU A 810 16.10 27.04 -4.86
N VAL A 811 16.96 27.31 -5.86
CA VAL A 811 16.58 27.80 -7.19
C VAL A 811 17.30 26.97 -8.25
N THR A 812 16.56 26.10 -8.96
CA THR A 812 17.12 25.25 -10.03
C THR A 812 17.15 25.98 -11.37
N VAL A 813 18.36 26.29 -11.84
CA VAL A 813 18.64 26.92 -13.13
C VAL A 813 18.84 25.82 -14.18
N LYS A 814 17.94 25.75 -15.17
CA LYS A 814 17.97 24.72 -16.23
C LYS A 814 18.75 25.15 -17.47
N GLU A 815 18.79 26.46 -17.76
CA GLU A 815 19.45 27.05 -18.94
C GLU A 815 20.21 28.32 -18.55
N ALA A 816 21.31 28.63 -19.26
CA ALA A 816 22.08 29.85 -19.05
C ALA A 816 21.34 31.05 -19.65
N THR A 817 20.78 31.91 -18.81
CA THR A 817 20.01 33.10 -19.18
C THR A 817 20.63 34.37 -18.59
N ASP A 818 20.51 35.49 -19.30
CA ASP A 818 21.14 36.77 -18.92
C ASP A 818 20.46 37.49 -17.74
N THR A 819 19.24 37.08 -17.37
CA THR A 819 18.37 37.82 -16.41
C THR A 819 17.59 36.90 -15.46
N LEU A 820 18.28 36.21 -14.54
CA LEU A 820 17.63 35.48 -13.46
C LEU A 820 17.25 36.41 -12.29
N THR A 821 15.96 36.60 -12.02
CA THR A 821 15.47 37.38 -10.86
C THR A 821 15.04 36.44 -9.73
N ILE A 822 15.45 36.76 -8.49
CA ILE A 822 15.15 35.98 -7.28
C ILE A 822 14.53 36.92 -6.24
N ILE A 823 13.39 36.55 -5.66
CA ILE A 823 12.64 37.36 -4.68
C ILE A 823 12.74 36.69 -3.30
N VAL A 824 13.08 37.47 -2.26
CA VAL A 824 13.43 36.95 -0.93
C VAL A 824 12.41 37.40 0.12
N GLY A 825 11.56 36.45 0.54
CA GLY A 825 10.30 36.67 1.28
C GLY A 825 9.26 37.38 0.40
N GLU A 826 7.95 37.08 0.44
CA GLU A 826 7.15 36.01 1.07
C GLU A 826 5.78 35.94 0.32
N GLU A 827 4.81 35.15 0.79
CA GLU A 827 3.52 34.79 0.17
C GLU A 827 3.57 33.79 -1.01
N LEU A 828 2.53 32.94 -1.09
CA LEU A 828 2.22 32.14 -2.27
C LEU A 828 1.56 33.06 -3.32
N PRO A 829 2.08 33.17 -4.56
CA PRO A 829 1.48 34.04 -5.55
C PRO A 829 0.10 33.53 -5.96
N ALA A 830 -0.89 34.42 -5.95
CA ALA A 830 -2.20 34.14 -6.56
C ALA A 830 -2.01 33.73 -8.03
N THR A 831 -2.36 32.50 -8.37
CA THR A 831 -1.95 31.87 -9.64
C THR A 831 -2.74 32.43 -10.83
N ASN A 832 -2.22 33.51 -11.42
CA ASN A 832 -2.70 34.11 -12.66
C ASN A 832 -2.44 33.21 -13.89
N GLY A 833 -3.20 32.13 -14.01
CA GLY A 833 -3.40 31.39 -15.27
C GLY A 833 -2.23 30.55 -15.79
N GLN A 834 -1.14 30.35 -15.02
CA GLN A 834 -0.08 29.41 -15.38
C GLN A 834 0.16 28.40 -14.25
N ASN A 835 -0.10 27.12 -14.53
CA ASN A 835 -0.17 26.06 -13.54
C ASN A 835 1.23 25.57 -13.13
N ARG A 836 1.78 26.09 -12.02
CA ARG A 836 2.69 25.31 -11.17
C ARG A 836 2.70 25.81 -9.73
N LEU A 837 2.30 24.95 -8.80
CA LEU A 837 2.57 25.14 -7.37
C LEU A 837 4.07 24.90 -7.10
N PRO A 838 4.67 25.54 -6.08
CA PRO A 838 6.04 25.24 -5.68
C PRO A 838 6.20 23.77 -5.24
N ASN A 839 7.33 23.18 -5.60
CA ASN A 839 7.73 21.84 -5.14
C ASN A 839 7.81 21.83 -3.60
N GLY A 840 7.33 20.76 -2.97
CA GLY A 840 7.37 20.59 -1.52
C GLY A 840 6.14 21.09 -0.74
N ILE A 841 5.20 21.80 -1.38
CA ILE A 841 3.95 22.26 -0.74
C ILE A 841 2.98 21.10 -0.57
N VAL A 842 2.39 20.95 0.62
CA VAL A 842 1.34 19.96 0.89
C VAL A 842 0.04 20.38 0.19
N ILE A 843 -0.53 19.46 -0.60
CA ILE A 843 -1.69 19.69 -1.46
C ILE A 843 -2.95 18.93 -1.04
N ALA A 844 -2.81 17.86 -0.26
CA ALA A 844 -3.91 17.05 0.25
C ALA A 844 -3.45 16.14 1.41
N ASP A 845 -4.39 15.65 2.20
CA ASP A 845 -4.21 14.50 3.09
C ASP A 845 -5.10 13.32 2.73
N PHE A 846 -4.71 12.13 3.17
CA PHE A 846 -5.53 10.92 3.16
C PHE A 846 -5.24 10.07 4.39
N TYR A 847 -5.96 8.96 4.55
CA TYR A 847 -5.62 7.94 5.52
C TYR A 847 -5.79 6.51 4.96
N LEU A 848 -5.05 5.59 5.57
CA LEU A 848 -5.35 4.16 5.57
C LEU A 848 -5.98 3.77 6.91
N PRO A 849 -7.04 2.94 6.92
CA PRO A 849 -7.76 2.58 8.15
C PRO A 849 -7.05 1.51 9.00
N TYR A 850 -5.89 1.04 8.53
CA TYR A 850 -5.01 0.08 9.19
C TYR A 850 -3.58 0.64 9.18
N LEU A 851 -2.77 0.27 10.17
CA LEU A 851 -1.32 0.31 10.04
C LEU A 851 -0.92 -0.56 8.84
N CYS A 852 -0.11 -0.04 7.91
CA CYS A 852 0.52 -0.89 6.90
C CYS A 852 1.32 -1.98 7.61
N CYS A 853 1.01 -3.25 7.36
CA CYS A 853 1.74 -4.37 7.96
C CYS A 853 3.22 -4.25 7.65
N SER A 854 4.06 -4.31 8.69
CA SER A 854 5.50 -4.38 8.55
C SER A 854 5.90 -5.81 8.15
N ASP A 855 6.46 -5.99 6.96
CA ASP A 855 7.19 -7.20 6.57
C ASP A 855 8.58 -7.28 7.28
N CYS A 856 8.68 -6.68 8.46
CA CYS A 856 9.83 -6.70 9.34
C CYS A 856 9.45 -7.40 10.65
N LEU A 857 10.36 -8.23 11.16
CA LEU A 857 10.45 -8.47 12.60
C LEU A 857 10.52 -7.10 13.32
N PRO A 858 9.98 -6.97 14.55
CA PRO A 858 9.88 -5.69 15.21
C PRO A 858 11.26 -5.02 15.33
N ILE A 859 11.42 -3.89 14.63
CA ILE A 859 12.65 -3.11 14.70
C ILE A 859 12.79 -2.61 16.15
N GLN A 860 13.77 -3.16 16.88
CA GLN A 860 14.20 -2.58 18.14
C GLN A 860 14.81 -1.20 17.84
N ILE A 861 13.98 -0.16 17.94
CA ILE A 861 14.47 1.21 18.04
C ILE A 861 15.22 1.28 19.37
N ASN A 862 16.54 1.21 19.31
CA ASN A 862 17.42 1.42 20.45
C ASN A 862 17.40 2.90 20.89
N ILE A 863 16.27 3.32 21.45
CA ILE A 863 16.29 4.34 22.50
C ILE A 863 17.06 3.70 23.68
N PRO A 864 18.15 4.30 24.17
CA PRO A 864 18.92 3.71 25.26
C PRO A 864 18.14 3.80 26.58
N GLU A 865 17.37 2.76 26.90
CA GLU A 865 16.61 2.67 28.15
C GLU A 865 17.51 2.34 29.37
N PRO A 866 17.15 2.83 30.56
CA PRO A 866 17.71 2.33 31.81
C PRO A 866 17.18 0.91 32.09
N LYS A 867 18.11 -0.05 32.25
CA LYS A 867 17.89 -1.44 32.71
C LYS A 867 16.94 -1.58 33.92
N PRO A 868 16.33 -2.76 34.17
CA PRO A 868 15.85 -3.82 33.24
C PRO A 868 14.48 -4.42 33.75
N ASP A 869 14.01 -5.69 33.62
CA ASP A 869 14.38 -7.01 33.03
C ASP A 869 13.06 -7.82 32.87
N GLU A 870 12.87 -8.66 31.84
CA GLU A 870 11.77 -9.69 31.76
C GLU A 870 12.17 -10.91 30.87
N PRO A 871 11.69 -12.15 31.12
CA PRO A 871 12.25 -13.39 30.53
C PRO A 871 11.51 -13.98 29.30
N GLU A 872 12.20 -14.86 28.55
CA GLU A 872 11.73 -15.49 27.29
C GLU A 872 10.73 -16.65 27.46
N PRO A 873 9.84 -16.91 26.46
CA PRO A 873 8.79 -17.94 26.53
C PRO A 873 9.22 -19.37 26.12
N LEU A 874 8.56 -20.36 26.73
CA LEU A 874 8.77 -21.81 26.59
C LEU A 874 8.39 -22.39 25.19
N ARG A 875 9.14 -23.39 24.71
CA ARG A 875 8.99 -24.08 23.41
C ARG A 875 9.43 -25.55 23.46
N VAL A 876 8.87 -26.41 22.60
CA VAL A 876 9.17 -27.86 22.52
C VAL A 876 9.06 -28.38 21.08
N LYS A 877 9.89 -29.37 20.68
CA LYS A 877 9.86 -30.02 19.34
C LYS A 877 10.10 -31.55 19.40
N PRO A 878 9.37 -32.39 18.62
CA PRO A 878 9.66 -33.82 18.44
C PRO A 878 10.63 -34.13 17.27
N GLY A 879 11.28 -35.30 17.34
CA GLY A 879 12.11 -35.90 16.28
C GLY A 879 11.39 -36.94 15.40
N GLU A 880 12.16 -37.68 14.59
CA GLU A 880 11.65 -38.69 13.63
C GLU A 880 11.44 -40.08 14.28
N PRO A 881 10.57 -40.94 13.70
CA PRO A 881 10.25 -42.28 14.24
C PRO A 881 11.09 -43.41 13.61
N GLU A 882 11.62 -44.32 14.42
CA GLU A 882 12.47 -45.45 13.97
C GLU A 882 11.70 -46.80 13.94
N CYS A 883 11.57 -47.49 12.79
CA CYS A 883 11.01 -48.88 12.67
C CYS A 883 11.83 -49.84 13.58
N ASP A 884 11.33 -50.32 14.74
CA ASP A 884 12.09 -51.23 15.65
C ASP A 884 12.43 -52.60 15.01
N GLU A 885 13.37 -53.37 15.59
CA GLU A 885 13.87 -54.62 14.98
C GLU A 885 12.76 -55.67 14.72
N GLU A 886 11.73 -55.72 15.56
CA GLU A 886 10.56 -56.59 15.36
C GLU A 886 9.50 -55.99 14.42
N LYS A 887 9.66 -54.74 13.99
CA LYS A 887 8.72 -53.90 13.23
C LYS A 887 7.33 -53.80 13.88
N LYS A 888 7.31 -53.56 15.20
CA LYS A 888 6.10 -53.47 16.04
C LYS A 888 5.97 -52.13 16.79
N ASN A 889 7.05 -51.40 17.03
CA ASN A 889 7.02 -50.11 17.73
C ASN A 889 7.94 -49.09 17.04
N PHE A 890 7.82 -47.84 17.45
CA PHE A 890 8.75 -46.76 17.12
C PHE A 890 8.96 -45.84 18.33
N THR A 891 10.10 -45.13 18.36
CA THR A 891 10.46 -44.17 19.42
C THR A 891 10.66 -42.79 18.84
N VAL A 892 10.34 -41.76 19.61
CA VAL A 892 10.47 -40.33 19.28
C VAL A 892 11.09 -39.59 20.47
N ILE A 893 11.99 -38.65 20.20
CA ILE A 893 12.64 -37.80 21.23
C ILE A 893 12.11 -36.38 21.12
N LEU A 894 11.81 -35.76 22.27
CA LEU A 894 11.41 -34.37 22.43
C LEU A 894 12.59 -33.51 22.90
N THR A 895 12.67 -32.26 22.45
CA THR A 895 13.66 -31.26 22.88
C THR A 895 12.97 -29.96 23.31
N ILE A 896 13.39 -29.38 24.43
CA ILE A 896 12.77 -28.22 25.11
C ILE A 896 13.71 -27.00 25.10
N SER A 897 13.17 -25.80 24.88
CA SER A 897 13.92 -24.52 24.90
C SER A 897 13.04 -23.32 25.33
N GLY A 898 13.67 -22.23 25.78
CA GLY A 898 12.96 -21.08 26.36
C GLY A 898 12.32 -21.38 27.73
N GLY A 899 11.70 -20.37 28.35
CA GLY A 899 11.12 -20.50 29.68
C GLY A 899 12.16 -20.54 30.82
N THR A 900 11.67 -20.74 32.04
CA THR A 900 12.48 -20.77 33.27
C THR A 900 12.62 -22.20 33.80
N PRO A 901 13.81 -22.84 33.71
CA PRO A 901 14.02 -24.20 34.22
C PRO A 901 13.97 -24.24 35.76
N PRO A 902 13.57 -25.37 36.38
CA PRO A 902 13.37 -26.70 35.79
C PRO A 902 12.07 -26.87 34.96
N TYR A 903 12.05 -27.91 34.12
CA TYR A 903 10.87 -28.28 33.31
C TYR A 903 10.29 -29.63 33.74
N SER A 904 9.02 -29.84 33.41
CA SER A 904 8.31 -31.13 33.56
C SER A 904 7.46 -31.47 32.33
N VAL A 905 7.24 -32.76 32.09
CA VAL A 905 6.36 -33.31 31.04
C VAL A 905 5.26 -34.14 31.73
N ASN A 906 3.99 -33.81 31.50
CA ASN A 906 2.81 -34.35 32.20
C ASN A 906 2.98 -34.38 33.74
N GLY A 907 3.66 -33.37 34.31
CA GLY A 907 3.95 -33.25 35.74
C GLY A 907 5.07 -34.16 36.27
N GLN A 908 5.78 -34.89 35.41
CA GLN A 908 7.02 -35.61 35.75
C GLN A 908 8.25 -34.79 35.32
N PRO A 909 9.36 -34.79 36.08
CA PRO A 909 10.58 -34.11 35.65
C PRO A 909 11.12 -34.69 34.33
N VAL A 910 11.78 -33.84 33.53
CA VAL A 910 12.44 -34.24 32.29
C VAL A 910 13.50 -35.32 32.57
N ASN A 911 13.56 -36.37 31.73
CA ASN A 911 14.35 -37.58 31.96
C ASN A 911 15.69 -37.64 31.20
N GLY A 912 15.93 -36.74 30.24
CA GLY A 912 17.24 -36.53 29.62
C GLY A 912 18.25 -35.93 30.59
N ALA A 913 19.51 -36.39 30.50
CA ALA A 913 20.59 -35.98 31.41
C ALA A 913 21.01 -34.51 31.28
N ASP A 914 20.54 -33.82 30.24
CA ASP A 914 20.71 -32.38 30.01
C ASP A 914 19.61 -31.51 30.66
N GLY A 915 18.57 -32.14 31.21
CA GLY A 915 17.37 -31.48 31.72
C GLY A 915 16.49 -30.84 30.65
N LYS A 916 16.70 -31.15 29.35
CA LYS A 916 16.00 -30.51 28.22
C LYS A 916 15.46 -31.50 27.18
N THR A 917 15.79 -32.79 27.25
CA THR A 917 15.31 -33.82 26.32
C THR A 917 14.43 -34.89 26.99
N HIS A 918 13.41 -35.40 26.29
CA HIS A 918 12.49 -36.42 26.82
C HIS A 918 12.09 -37.45 25.75
N ALA A 919 12.32 -38.75 25.99
CA ALA A 919 12.03 -39.82 25.03
C ALA A 919 10.67 -40.51 25.27
N VAL A 920 10.00 -40.92 24.18
CA VAL A 920 8.64 -41.49 24.15
C VAL A 920 8.57 -42.63 23.13
N THR A 921 7.97 -43.78 23.48
CA THR A 921 7.88 -44.97 22.61
C THR A 921 6.43 -45.40 22.43
N LEU A 922 6.02 -45.69 21.19
CA LEU A 922 4.63 -46.00 20.80
C LEU A 922 4.56 -47.20 19.82
N PRO A 923 3.46 -47.97 19.78
CA PRO A 923 3.29 -49.06 18.81
C PRO A 923 3.17 -48.57 17.36
N THR A 924 3.51 -49.43 16.40
CA THR A 924 3.22 -49.21 14.97
C THR A 924 1.73 -48.87 14.80
N ASN A 925 1.46 -47.90 13.93
CA ASN A 925 0.12 -47.38 13.68
C ASN A 925 -0.62 -46.75 14.91
N GLN A 926 0.10 -46.25 15.93
CA GLN A 926 -0.45 -45.41 17.03
C GLN A 926 0.24 -44.03 17.19
N GLY A 927 -0.30 -43.17 18.07
CA GLY A 927 0.10 -41.78 18.35
C GLY A 927 -0.42 -41.29 19.72
N ASP A 928 0.13 -40.20 20.27
CA ASP A 928 -0.18 -39.68 21.62
C ASP A 928 0.05 -38.15 21.76
N ALA A 929 -0.38 -37.52 22.87
CA ALA A 929 -0.26 -36.07 23.14
C ALA A 929 0.16 -35.73 24.60
N LEU A 930 1.09 -34.78 24.75
CA LEU A 930 1.85 -34.53 25.98
C LEU A 930 1.97 -33.02 26.30
N VAL A 931 1.86 -32.64 27.57
CA VAL A 931 1.98 -31.25 28.05
C VAL A 931 3.32 -31.04 28.75
N VAL A 932 4.01 -29.95 28.46
CA VAL A 932 5.29 -29.53 29.08
C VAL A 932 5.07 -28.25 29.88
N THR A 933 5.73 -28.10 31.03
CA THR A 933 5.57 -26.96 31.97
C THR A 933 6.91 -26.51 32.55
N ASP A 934 7.10 -25.21 32.77
CA ASP A 934 8.29 -24.60 33.39
C ASP A 934 8.05 -24.06 34.82
N ASP A 935 9.10 -23.61 35.50
CA ASP A 935 9.05 -23.10 36.89
C ASP A 935 8.29 -21.77 37.00
N ALA A 936 8.23 -21.00 35.90
CA ALA A 936 7.40 -19.80 35.75
C ALA A 936 5.91 -20.13 35.44
N SER A 937 5.53 -21.40 35.45
CA SER A 937 4.18 -21.91 35.18
C SER A 937 3.64 -21.69 33.75
N GLN A 938 4.52 -21.48 32.77
CA GLN A 938 4.17 -21.53 31.34
C GLN A 938 3.93 -22.98 30.90
N GLN A 939 3.03 -23.21 29.94
CA GLN A 939 2.68 -24.56 29.46
C GLN A 939 2.58 -24.65 27.93
N VAL A 940 3.03 -25.78 27.36
CA VAL A 940 3.04 -26.07 25.91
C VAL A 940 2.66 -27.54 25.65
N THR A 941 1.82 -27.82 24.65
CA THR A 941 1.36 -29.20 24.32
C THR A 941 1.91 -29.67 22.96
N VAL A 942 2.27 -30.96 22.84
CA VAL A 942 2.88 -31.59 21.65
C VAL A 942 2.21 -32.94 21.33
N THR A 943 2.14 -33.33 20.06
CA THR A 943 1.46 -34.56 19.56
C THR A 943 2.36 -35.39 18.63
N ILE A 944 2.20 -36.72 18.61
CA ILE A 944 3.03 -37.71 17.87
C ILE A 944 2.16 -38.58 16.93
N ASN A 945 2.69 -39.01 15.76
CA ASN A 945 1.97 -39.63 14.62
C ASN A 945 2.51 -41.05 14.21
N PRO A 946 1.79 -41.87 13.38
CA PRO A 946 2.06 -43.33 13.13
C PRO A 946 2.86 -43.75 11.82
N HIS A 947 3.31 -45.04 11.66
CA HIS A 947 4.34 -45.48 10.64
C HIS A 947 4.47 -47.02 10.19
N ASP A 948 5.09 -47.36 8.99
CA ASP A 948 5.48 -48.72 8.36
C ASP A 948 6.49 -48.68 7.10
N CYS A 949 7.09 -49.80 6.54
CA CYS A 949 8.28 -49.84 5.60
C CYS A 949 8.62 -51.12 4.60
N GLN A 950 8.43 -51.15 3.19
CA GLN A 950 8.63 -52.32 2.14
C GLN A 950 8.92 -52.09 0.52
N PRO A 951 9.22 -53.09 -0.45
CA PRO A 951 9.83 -53.00 -1.90
C PRO A 951 9.31 -53.80 -3.25
N ALA A 952 10.00 -53.86 -4.48
CA ALA A 952 9.57 -54.41 -5.89
C ALA A 952 10.55 -55.04 -7.08
N GLU A 953 10.29 -55.02 -8.46
CA GLU A 953 10.62 -56.05 -9.62
C GLU A 953 11.23 -55.69 -11.14
N PRO A 954 11.34 -56.55 -12.28
CA PRO A 954 12.25 -56.52 -13.57
C PRO A 954 11.77 -56.38 -15.14
N CYS A 955 12.58 -56.65 -16.26
CA CYS A 955 12.43 -56.24 -17.78
C CYS A 955 13.15 -57.06 -19.01
N ASP A 956 12.96 -56.74 -20.37
CA ASP A 956 13.34 -57.44 -21.70
C ASP A 956 13.84 -56.68 -23.06
N LEU A 957 14.64 -55.59 -23.13
CA LEU A 957 15.13 -54.91 -24.42
C LEU A 957 16.70 -54.99 -24.62
N PRO A 958 17.40 -54.37 -25.62
CA PRO A 958 18.88 -54.33 -25.65
C PRO A 958 19.50 -53.80 -24.34
N CYS A 959 20.60 -54.41 -23.88
CA CYS A 959 21.11 -54.26 -22.52
C CYS A 959 20.04 -54.40 -21.39
N ALA A 960 19.03 -55.25 -21.60
CA ALA A 960 17.80 -55.32 -20.80
C ALA A 960 17.08 -53.95 -20.69
N GLY A 961 16.86 -53.29 -21.82
CA GLY A 961 16.10 -52.03 -21.95
C GLY A 961 16.76 -50.79 -21.38
N LYS A 962 18.00 -50.91 -20.89
CA LYS A 962 18.72 -49.82 -20.26
C LYS A 962 19.38 -48.96 -21.32
N ALA A 963 18.87 -47.74 -21.44
CA ALA A 963 19.44 -46.69 -22.26
C ALA A 963 19.77 -45.47 -21.39
N GLU A 964 20.77 -44.72 -21.82
CA GLU A 964 21.20 -43.48 -21.20
C GLU A 964 21.11 -42.35 -22.23
N LYS A 965 20.68 -41.17 -21.76
CA LYS A 965 20.76 -39.93 -22.52
C LYS A 965 21.44 -38.88 -21.65
N CYS A 966 22.51 -38.26 -22.14
CA CYS A 966 23.24 -37.20 -21.45
C CYS A 966 23.59 -36.05 -22.39
N LEU A 967 23.82 -34.87 -21.81
CA LEU A 967 24.20 -33.63 -22.48
C LEU A 967 25.71 -33.38 -22.39
N TYR A 968 26.27 -32.82 -23.46
CA TYR A 968 27.68 -32.50 -23.66
C TYR A 968 27.80 -31.09 -24.28
N PRO A 969 28.79 -30.25 -23.90
CA PRO A 969 28.91 -28.89 -24.42
C PRO A 969 29.29 -28.84 -25.92
N LEU A 970 28.86 -27.82 -26.65
CA LEU A 970 29.31 -27.56 -28.02
C LEU A 970 30.73 -26.95 -28.03
N TRP A 971 31.57 -27.32 -29.00
CA TRP A 971 32.98 -26.90 -29.07
C TRP A 971 33.24 -25.52 -29.71
N VAL A 972 32.21 -24.83 -30.18
CA VAL A 972 32.32 -23.49 -30.78
C VAL A 972 31.36 -22.53 -30.05
N PRO A 973 31.81 -21.37 -29.57
CA PRO A 973 30.92 -20.36 -29.01
C PRO A 973 30.08 -19.67 -30.08
N LYS A 974 28.90 -19.18 -29.67
CA LYS A 974 28.13 -18.22 -30.48
C LYS A 974 28.80 -16.84 -30.40
N PRO A 975 29.10 -16.16 -31.53
CA PRO A 975 29.81 -14.88 -31.51
C PRO A 975 28.92 -13.71 -31.08
N SER A 976 29.55 -12.65 -30.56
CA SER A 976 28.91 -11.38 -30.12
C SER A 976 28.30 -10.57 -31.28
N ARG A 977 27.52 -9.53 -30.97
CA ARG A 977 26.59 -8.84 -31.91
C ARG A 977 27.22 -8.32 -33.22
N GLU A 978 28.53 -8.06 -33.27
CA GLU A 978 29.23 -7.57 -34.48
C GLU A 978 30.34 -8.50 -35.02
N ARG A 979 30.59 -9.67 -34.40
CA ARG A 979 31.70 -10.57 -34.78
C ARG A 979 31.27 -11.75 -35.66
N ARG A 980 32.21 -12.28 -36.45
CA ARG A 980 32.06 -13.50 -37.25
C ARG A 980 33.17 -14.49 -36.96
N ILE A 981 32.84 -15.77 -37.07
CA ILE A 981 33.78 -16.90 -36.95
C ILE A 981 33.93 -17.55 -38.32
N ARG A 982 35.16 -17.86 -38.73
CA ARG A 982 35.43 -18.60 -39.97
C ARG A 982 36.33 -19.79 -39.70
N THR A 983 36.00 -20.96 -40.23
CA THR A 983 36.90 -22.10 -40.21
C THR A 983 37.98 -21.89 -41.27
N ARG A 984 39.24 -21.77 -40.84
CA ARG A 984 40.41 -21.55 -41.71
C ARG A 984 40.95 -22.86 -42.29
N GLU A 985 40.88 -23.93 -41.50
CA GLU A 985 41.51 -25.22 -41.77
C GLU A 985 40.80 -26.30 -40.95
N ILE A 986 40.68 -27.50 -41.51
CA ILE A 986 40.17 -28.70 -40.81
C ILE A 986 41.17 -29.83 -41.00
N LYS A 987 41.52 -30.51 -39.91
CA LYS A 987 42.42 -31.67 -39.89
C LYS A 987 41.64 -32.98 -39.75
N GLU A 988 40.74 -33.10 -38.77
CA GLU A 988 39.99 -34.33 -38.45
C GLU A 988 38.53 -34.03 -38.06
N THR A 989 37.57 -34.87 -38.46
CA THR A 989 36.12 -34.75 -38.21
C THR A 989 35.45 -36.13 -38.25
N ILE A 990 35.64 -36.94 -37.20
CA ILE A 990 35.28 -38.37 -37.20
C ILE A 990 34.37 -38.71 -36.01
N LEU A 991 33.37 -39.55 -36.24
CA LEU A 991 32.54 -40.21 -35.23
C LEU A 991 32.71 -41.73 -35.34
N LEU A 992 33.02 -42.38 -34.22
CA LEU A 992 33.20 -43.81 -34.05
C LEU A 992 32.17 -44.32 -33.03
N ILE A 993 31.51 -45.45 -33.32
CA ILE A 993 30.54 -46.07 -32.40
C ILE A 993 30.80 -47.58 -32.33
N LYS A 994 30.80 -48.15 -31.12
CA LYS A 994 31.05 -49.57 -30.86
C LYS A 994 29.90 -50.19 -30.09
N ASP A 995 29.31 -51.24 -30.65
CA ASP A 995 28.35 -52.10 -29.97
C ASP A 995 29.12 -53.22 -29.27
N LEU A 996 29.12 -53.25 -27.93
CA LEU A 996 29.88 -54.24 -27.15
C LEU A 996 29.11 -55.54 -26.93
N GLU A 997 27.78 -55.53 -27.04
CA GLU A 997 26.94 -56.73 -26.92
C GLU A 997 27.02 -57.59 -28.20
N ASN A 998 27.14 -56.94 -29.36
CA ASN A 998 27.29 -57.60 -30.67
C ASN A 998 28.71 -57.53 -31.26
N ASN A 999 29.65 -56.88 -30.57
CA ASN A 999 31.05 -56.65 -30.98
C ASN A 999 31.20 -56.13 -32.43
N LYS A 1000 30.59 -54.97 -32.70
CA LYS A 1000 30.62 -54.26 -34.00
C LYS A 1000 31.10 -52.82 -33.84
N GLU A 1001 31.67 -52.26 -34.91
CA GLU A 1001 32.27 -50.93 -34.93
C GLU A 1001 31.88 -50.19 -36.23
N PHE A 1002 31.51 -48.92 -36.09
CA PHE A 1002 31.01 -48.06 -37.17
C PHE A 1002 31.78 -46.73 -37.17
N THR A 1003 32.13 -46.21 -38.35
CA THR A 1003 32.92 -44.97 -38.48
C THR A 1003 32.29 -44.04 -39.52
N ILE A 1004 32.16 -42.76 -39.16
CA ILE A 1004 31.57 -41.69 -39.98
C ILE A 1004 32.53 -40.50 -39.99
N ASP A 1005 33.14 -40.19 -41.13
CA ASP A 1005 33.76 -38.88 -41.37
C ASP A 1005 32.68 -37.90 -41.86
N PHE A 1006 32.62 -36.71 -41.25
CA PHE A 1006 31.62 -35.68 -41.55
C PHE A 1006 32.23 -34.36 -42.04
N ARG A 1007 33.47 -34.39 -42.56
CA ARG A 1007 34.20 -33.20 -43.04
C ARG A 1007 33.39 -32.33 -44.00
N GLU A 1008 32.92 -32.89 -45.10
CA GLU A 1008 32.20 -32.14 -46.15
C GLU A 1008 30.91 -31.52 -45.61
N LEU A 1009 30.20 -32.23 -44.72
CA LEU A 1009 28.99 -31.75 -44.05
C LEU A 1009 29.30 -30.56 -43.13
N TYR A 1010 30.38 -30.63 -42.35
CA TYR A 1010 30.81 -29.53 -41.47
C TYR A 1010 31.28 -28.31 -42.28
N GLU A 1011 32.12 -28.49 -43.31
CA GLU A 1011 32.57 -27.38 -44.18
C GLU A 1011 31.38 -26.67 -44.85
N ALA A 1012 30.38 -27.42 -45.32
CA ALA A 1012 29.19 -26.88 -45.99
C ALA A 1012 28.19 -26.16 -45.07
N THR A 1013 28.09 -26.55 -43.79
CA THR A 1013 27.07 -26.01 -42.85
C THR A 1013 27.65 -25.04 -41.82
N VAL A 1014 28.83 -25.32 -41.28
CA VAL A 1014 29.47 -24.63 -40.15
C VAL A 1014 30.67 -23.74 -40.58
N GLY A 1015 31.12 -23.81 -41.84
CA GLY A 1015 32.35 -23.17 -42.31
C GLY A 1015 32.50 -21.64 -42.06
N GLU A 1016 31.41 -20.87 -42.13
CA GLU A 1016 31.33 -19.47 -41.67
C GLU A 1016 30.07 -19.27 -40.82
N LEU A 1017 30.24 -18.63 -39.66
CA LEU A 1017 29.21 -18.40 -38.65
C LEU A 1017 29.13 -16.92 -38.26
N ASP A 1018 27.90 -16.44 -38.11
CA ASP A 1018 27.56 -15.15 -37.51
C ASP A 1018 26.51 -15.34 -36.40
N ASN A 1019 26.35 -14.32 -35.54
CA ASN A 1019 25.47 -14.38 -34.38
C ASN A 1019 24.01 -14.71 -34.78
N GLN A 1020 23.54 -14.19 -35.93
CA GLN A 1020 22.16 -14.35 -36.35
C GLN A 1020 21.84 -15.76 -36.87
N THR A 1021 22.78 -16.42 -37.57
CA THR A 1021 22.53 -17.73 -38.21
C THR A 1021 23.11 -18.95 -37.46
N PHE A 1022 23.82 -18.74 -36.35
CA PHE A 1022 24.52 -19.79 -35.60
C PHE A 1022 23.68 -21.03 -35.25
N ASP A 1023 22.57 -20.85 -34.52
CA ASP A 1023 21.79 -21.97 -33.97
C ASP A 1023 21.03 -22.74 -35.06
N GLU A 1024 20.60 -22.07 -36.13
CA GLU A 1024 19.95 -22.70 -37.28
C GLU A 1024 20.94 -23.65 -37.99
N ARG A 1025 22.19 -23.20 -38.21
CA ARG A 1025 23.24 -23.98 -38.85
C ARG A 1025 23.63 -25.22 -38.03
N PHE A 1026 23.82 -25.08 -36.72
CA PHE A 1026 24.14 -26.23 -35.86
C PHE A 1026 22.97 -27.21 -35.71
N THR A 1027 21.73 -26.72 -35.61
CA THR A 1027 20.54 -27.58 -35.63
C THR A 1027 20.50 -28.43 -36.90
N LYS A 1028 20.76 -27.82 -38.06
CA LYS A 1028 20.81 -28.51 -39.35
C LYS A 1028 21.95 -29.53 -39.42
N PHE A 1029 23.17 -29.14 -39.04
CA PHE A 1029 24.36 -30.00 -39.03
C PHE A 1029 24.12 -31.31 -38.24
N VAL A 1030 23.58 -31.21 -37.02
CA VAL A 1030 23.38 -32.39 -36.15
C VAL A 1030 22.24 -33.29 -36.63
N ALA A 1031 21.19 -32.72 -37.24
CA ALA A 1031 20.12 -33.50 -37.87
C ALA A 1031 20.61 -34.30 -39.09
N GLU A 1032 21.44 -33.69 -39.93
CA GLU A 1032 22.04 -34.36 -41.10
C GLU A 1032 23.09 -35.40 -40.67
N LEU A 1033 23.91 -35.12 -39.65
CA LEU A 1033 24.86 -36.08 -39.07
C LEU A 1033 24.16 -37.31 -38.45
N THR A 1034 23.09 -37.09 -37.68
CA THR A 1034 22.33 -38.20 -37.08
C THR A 1034 21.62 -39.05 -38.14
N SER A 1035 21.19 -38.42 -39.25
CA SER A 1035 20.65 -39.13 -40.41
C SER A 1035 21.70 -40.03 -41.09
N LEU A 1036 23.00 -39.68 -41.03
CA LEU A 1036 24.09 -40.55 -41.51
C LEU A 1036 24.35 -41.73 -40.56
N VAL A 1037 24.29 -41.51 -39.24
CA VAL A 1037 24.43 -42.58 -38.24
C VAL A 1037 23.28 -43.60 -38.35
N ALA A 1038 22.03 -43.11 -38.44
CA ALA A 1038 20.84 -43.95 -38.56
C ALA A 1038 20.84 -44.81 -39.84
N GLN A 1039 21.52 -44.37 -40.91
CA GLN A 1039 21.71 -45.17 -42.13
C GLN A 1039 22.67 -46.35 -41.94
N GLN A 1040 23.59 -46.30 -40.98
CA GLN A 1040 24.53 -47.39 -40.70
C GLN A 1040 24.06 -48.32 -39.58
N MET A 1041 23.47 -47.77 -38.51
CA MET A 1041 23.09 -48.54 -37.32
C MET A 1041 21.59 -48.86 -37.22
N GLY A 1042 20.73 -48.09 -37.90
CA GLY A 1042 19.28 -48.10 -37.70
C GLY A 1042 18.79 -46.90 -36.87
N ALA A 1043 17.52 -46.55 -37.03
CA ALA A 1043 16.90 -45.46 -36.28
C ALA A 1043 16.77 -45.77 -34.79
N ASP A 1044 16.82 -44.74 -33.94
CA ASP A 1044 16.61 -44.78 -32.49
C ASP A 1044 17.58 -45.71 -31.69
N ILE A 1045 18.66 -46.18 -32.31
CA ILE A 1045 19.72 -46.97 -31.65
C ILE A 1045 20.83 -46.07 -31.08
N PHE A 1046 21.31 -45.11 -31.88
CA PHE A 1046 22.23 -44.06 -31.46
C PHE A 1046 21.77 -42.73 -32.04
N MET A 1047 21.52 -41.73 -31.20
CA MET A 1047 20.93 -40.46 -31.60
C MET A 1047 21.74 -39.28 -31.06
N ILE A 1048 21.97 -38.27 -31.90
CA ILE A 1048 22.58 -36.99 -31.53
C ILE A 1048 21.54 -35.89 -31.76
N THR A 1049 21.38 -34.97 -30.81
CA THR A 1049 20.46 -33.83 -30.95
C THR A 1049 21.09 -32.55 -30.41
N TYR A 1050 20.93 -31.43 -31.10
CA TYR A 1050 21.33 -30.10 -30.61
C TYR A 1050 20.15 -29.42 -29.90
N ASP A 1051 20.37 -28.92 -28.68
CA ASP A 1051 19.45 -28.01 -28.01
C ASP A 1051 19.89 -26.56 -28.29
N PRO A 1052 19.10 -25.74 -29.02
CA PRO A 1052 19.48 -24.38 -29.38
C PRO A 1052 19.28 -23.34 -28.26
N LYS A 1053 18.66 -23.71 -27.12
CA LYS A 1053 18.58 -22.85 -25.93
C LYS A 1053 19.82 -23.04 -25.06
N LEU A 1054 20.14 -24.29 -24.74
CA LEU A 1054 21.29 -24.67 -23.91
C LEU A 1054 22.61 -24.67 -24.69
N ARG A 1055 22.55 -24.73 -26.02
CA ARG A 1055 23.69 -24.88 -26.96
C ARG A 1055 24.54 -26.11 -26.67
N MET A 1056 23.86 -27.22 -26.34
CA MET A 1056 24.47 -28.51 -25.99
C MET A 1056 24.09 -29.61 -27.00
N LEU A 1057 24.94 -30.63 -27.08
CA LEU A 1057 24.70 -31.87 -27.81
C LEU A 1057 24.21 -32.94 -26.83
N ALA A 1058 23.01 -33.48 -27.02
CA ALA A 1058 22.58 -34.69 -26.33
C ALA A 1058 22.99 -35.91 -27.16
N PHE A 1059 23.64 -36.87 -26.51
CA PHE A 1059 23.88 -38.20 -27.07
C PHE A 1059 22.99 -39.19 -26.31
N GLU A 1060 22.24 -40.00 -27.05
CA GLU A 1060 21.37 -41.06 -26.52
C GLU A 1060 21.79 -42.41 -27.12
N HIS A 1061 22.10 -43.37 -26.26
CA HIS A 1061 22.51 -44.72 -26.65
C HIS A 1061 22.13 -45.76 -25.59
N TYR A 1062 22.23 -47.04 -25.97
CA TYR A 1062 22.03 -48.15 -25.04
C TYR A 1062 23.29 -48.35 -24.17
N THR A 1063 23.14 -48.82 -22.92
CA THR A 1063 24.26 -48.84 -21.93
C THR A 1063 25.38 -49.84 -22.22
N CYS A 1064 25.22 -50.65 -23.28
CA CYS A 1064 26.21 -51.59 -23.81
C CYS A 1064 26.82 -51.12 -25.14
N HIS A 1065 26.60 -49.86 -25.52
CA HIS A 1065 27.26 -49.16 -26.62
C HIS A 1065 28.24 -48.10 -26.07
N THR A 1066 29.31 -47.86 -26.81
CA THR A 1066 30.34 -46.85 -26.54
C THR A 1066 30.62 -46.03 -27.81
N PHE A 1067 31.15 -44.81 -27.67
CA PHE A 1067 31.37 -43.93 -28.82
C PHE A 1067 32.57 -43.00 -28.62
N GLU A 1068 33.10 -42.47 -29.72
CA GLU A 1068 34.19 -41.51 -29.75
C GLU A 1068 34.00 -40.54 -30.93
N MET A 1069 33.75 -39.26 -30.67
CA MET A 1069 33.66 -38.20 -31.69
C MET A 1069 34.86 -37.27 -31.56
N ARG A 1070 35.50 -36.89 -32.66
CA ARG A 1070 36.65 -35.98 -32.72
C ARG A 1070 36.47 -34.90 -33.79
N VAL A 1071 36.85 -33.67 -33.46
CA VAL A 1071 36.86 -32.52 -34.38
C VAL A 1071 38.11 -31.68 -34.13
N GLU A 1072 39.03 -31.61 -35.09
CA GLU A 1072 40.20 -30.72 -35.03
C GLU A 1072 40.13 -29.67 -36.15
N VAL A 1073 39.93 -28.41 -35.74
CA VAL A 1073 39.70 -27.26 -36.62
C VAL A 1073 40.49 -26.03 -36.17
N ARG A 1074 40.90 -25.18 -37.11
CA ARG A 1074 41.48 -23.86 -36.82
C ARG A 1074 40.46 -22.80 -37.19
N LEU A 1075 40.04 -22.03 -36.20
CA LEU A 1075 39.08 -20.94 -36.33
C LEU A 1075 39.78 -19.59 -36.49
N LEU A 1076 39.08 -18.63 -37.11
CA LEU A 1076 39.44 -17.22 -37.24
C LEU A 1076 38.38 -16.37 -36.54
N PHE A 1077 38.83 -15.48 -35.66
CA PHE A 1077 38.00 -14.50 -34.95
C PHE A 1077 38.60 -13.11 -35.17
N GLY A 1078 38.10 -12.40 -36.19
CA GLY A 1078 38.82 -11.26 -36.75
C GLY A 1078 40.13 -11.71 -37.39
N ASP A 1079 41.24 -11.04 -37.07
CA ASP A 1079 42.58 -11.41 -37.54
C ASP A 1079 43.26 -12.51 -36.69
N ASN A 1080 42.74 -12.79 -35.49
CA ASN A 1080 43.28 -13.78 -34.56
C ASN A 1080 42.84 -15.20 -34.94
N GLN A 1081 43.70 -16.19 -34.67
CA GLN A 1081 43.48 -17.60 -35.00
C GLN A 1081 43.52 -18.45 -33.74
N PHE A 1082 42.72 -19.52 -33.74
CA PHE A 1082 42.58 -20.42 -32.59
C PHE A 1082 42.45 -21.88 -33.07
N PRO A 1083 43.47 -22.74 -32.85
CA PRO A 1083 43.46 -24.16 -33.18
C PRO A 1083 42.81 -25.00 -32.05
N VAL A 1084 41.62 -25.55 -32.30
CA VAL A 1084 40.80 -26.27 -31.33
C VAL A 1084 40.70 -27.75 -31.71
N ILE A 1085 40.98 -28.64 -30.76
CA ILE A 1085 40.52 -30.04 -30.78
C ILE A 1085 39.32 -30.16 -29.84
N ALA A 1086 38.26 -30.82 -30.31
CA ALA A 1086 37.16 -31.30 -29.50
C ALA A 1086 37.05 -32.82 -29.58
N HIS A 1087 36.75 -33.47 -28.46
CA HIS A 1087 36.60 -34.92 -28.39
C HIS A 1087 35.55 -35.33 -27.34
N TYR A 1088 34.69 -36.29 -27.68
CA TYR A 1088 33.51 -36.71 -26.89
C TYR A 1088 33.39 -38.23 -26.84
N ASN A 1089 33.05 -38.82 -25.69
CA ASN A 1089 32.83 -40.25 -25.52
C ASN A 1089 31.83 -40.56 -24.38
N GLN A 1090 31.58 -41.84 -24.08
CA GLN A 1090 30.61 -42.24 -23.05
C GLN A 1090 30.95 -41.82 -21.60
N ASP A 1091 32.17 -41.37 -21.31
CA ASP A 1091 32.60 -40.95 -19.97
C ASP A 1091 32.54 -39.42 -19.80
N GLY A 1092 32.61 -38.68 -20.91
CA GLY A 1092 32.61 -37.23 -20.93
C GLY A 1092 33.18 -36.67 -22.22
N TRP A 1093 33.90 -35.57 -22.12
CA TRP A 1093 34.46 -34.85 -23.26
C TRP A 1093 35.73 -34.10 -22.87
N THR A 1094 36.52 -33.72 -23.87
CA THR A 1094 37.75 -32.94 -23.75
C THR A 1094 37.83 -31.89 -24.86
N LEU A 1095 38.12 -30.62 -24.51
CA LEU A 1095 38.48 -29.58 -25.47
C LEU A 1095 39.94 -29.17 -25.24
N THR A 1096 40.72 -29.00 -26.31
CA THR A 1096 42.12 -28.56 -26.26
C THR A 1096 42.35 -27.37 -27.19
N ASP A 1097 42.89 -26.29 -26.66
CA ASP A 1097 43.50 -25.21 -27.44
C ASP A 1097 45.00 -25.52 -27.65
N GLN A 1098 45.43 -25.68 -28.90
CA GLN A 1098 46.84 -26.02 -29.22
C GLN A 1098 47.80 -24.82 -29.14
N GLU A 1099 47.30 -23.58 -29.11
CA GLU A 1099 48.14 -22.37 -29.10
C GLU A 1099 48.57 -22.01 -27.68
N PHE A 1100 47.68 -22.21 -26.70
CA PHE A 1100 47.99 -22.09 -25.27
C PHE A 1100 48.31 -23.44 -24.59
N ASN A 1101 48.17 -24.55 -25.31
CA ASN A 1101 48.37 -25.92 -24.82
C ASN A 1101 47.54 -26.21 -23.54
N GLN A 1102 46.31 -25.71 -23.50
CA GLN A 1102 45.34 -25.94 -22.42
C GLN A 1102 44.33 -26.99 -22.85
N THR A 1103 44.12 -28.01 -22.01
CA THR A 1103 43.07 -29.02 -22.18
C THR A 1103 42.10 -28.95 -21.02
N VAL A 1104 40.82 -28.75 -21.33
CA VAL A 1104 39.71 -28.81 -20.38
C VAL A 1104 39.04 -30.17 -20.56
N THR A 1105 38.75 -30.85 -19.45
CA THR A 1105 38.08 -32.16 -19.41
C THR A 1105 36.86 -32.07 -18.51
N GLY A 1106 35.78 -32.75 -18.84
CA GLY A 1106 34.64 -32.82 -17.94
C GLY A 1106 33.67 -33.94 -18.29
N ARG A 1107 32.76 -34.21 -17.35
CA ARG A 1107 31.80 -35.30 -17.45
C ARG A 1107 30.59 -34.90 -18.31
N LYS A 1108 29.89 -35.92 -18.78
CA LYS A 1108 28.52 -35.82 -19.31
C LYS A 1108 27.56 -35.39 -18.20
N VAL A 1109 26.55 -34.57 -18.52
CA VAL A 1109 25.61 -33.99 -17.53
C VAL A 1109 24.15 -34.21 -17.91
N GLY A 1110 23.24 -33.99 -16.97
CA GLY A 1110 21.80 -34.12 -17.20
C GLY A 1110 21.36 -35.54 -17.58
N CYS A 1111 22.08 -36.55 -17.10
CA CYS A 1111 21.86 -37.94 -17.47
C CYS A 1111 20.52 -38.48 -16.97
N ILE A 1112 19.79 -39.13 -17.87
CA ILE A 1112 18.55 -39.85 -17.55
C ILE A 1112 18.76 -41.33 -17.87
N LEU A 1113 18.61 -42.19 -16.86
CA LEU A 1113 18.55 -43.63 -17.06
C LEU A 1113 17.11 -44.04 -17.39
N MET A 1114 16.96 -44.70 -18.53
CA MET A 1114 15.69 -45.19 -19.05
C MET A 1114 15.68 -46.71 -18.97
N ASP A 1115 14.79 -47.28 -18.16
CA ASP A 1115 14.29 -48.65 -18.37
C ASP A 1115 13.17 -48.57 -19.42
N LYS A 1116 13.55 -48.69 -20.69
CA LYS A 1116 12.64 -48.59 -21.84
C LYS A 1116 11.63 -49.77 -21.92
N CYS A 1117 11.77 -50.81 -21.08
CA CYS A 1117 10.75 -51.85 -20.96
C CYS A 1117 9.61 -51.43 -20.01
N LYS A 1118 9.97 -50.96 -18.82
CA LYS A 1118 9.03 -50.58 -17.76
C LYS A 1118 8.46 -49.18 -17.96
N ASN A 1119 9.02 -48.44 -18.93
CA ASN A 1119 8.79 -47.02 -19.14
C ASN A 1119 9.14 -46.18 -17.89
N ILE A 1120 10.22 -46.59 -17.18
CA ILE A 1120 10.74 -45.88 -16.01
C ILE A 1120 11.95 -45.06 -16.43
N THR A 1121 11.75 -43.75 -16.58
CA THR A 1121 12.82 -42.75 -16.51
C THR A 1121 13.12 -42.46 -15.04
N LYS A 1122 14.23 -42.99 -14.51
CA LYS A 1122 14.78 -42.48 -13.23
C LYS A 1122 15.82 -41.40 -13.60
N PRO A 1123 15.65 -40.14 -13.17
CA PRO A 1123 16.77 -39.20 -13.17
C PRO A 1123 17.84 -39.74 -12.21
N VAL A 1124 19.12 -39.57 -12.52
CA VAL A 1124 20.24 -40.24 -11.81
C VAL A 1124 20.60 -39.49 -10.52
N CYS A 1125 19.63 -39.42 -9.62
CA CYS A 1125 19.74 -38.77 -8.32
C CYS A 1125 19.85 -39.86 -7.24
N ASP A 1126 20.99 -39.91 -6.54
CA ASP A 1126 21.21 -40.69 -5.32
C ASP A 1126 22.02 -39.82 -4.33
N GLU A 1127 21.56 -39.80 -3.07
CA GLU A 1127 22.01 -39.03 -1.89
C GLU A 1127 22.15 -37.48 -2.01
N ILE A 1128 21.82 -36.78 -0.92
CA ILE A 1128 21.84 -35.31 -0.87
C ILE A 1128 23.25 -34.82 -0.52
N ILE A 1129 24.08 -34.63 -1.53
CA ILE A 1129 25.23 -33.74 -1.44
C ILE A 1129 24.73 -32.31 -1.66
N LYS A 1130 24.84 -31.46 -0.65
CA LYS A 1130 24.65 -30.01 -0.82
C LYS A 1130 25.94 -29.39 -1.35
N PRO A 1131 25.89 -28.54 -2.38
CA PRO A 1131 26.91 -27.52 -2.54
C PRO A 1131 26.69 -26.47 -1.44
N ASP A 1132 27.42 -26.57 -0.33
CA ASP A 1132 27.16 -25.74 0.86
C ASP A 1132 27.36 -24.23 0.62
N ALA A 1133 28.11 -23.85 -0.42
CA ALA A 1133 28.03 -22.52 -1.02
C ALA A 1133 28.33 -22.52 -2.54
N ILE A 1134 27.41 -22.00 -3.33
CA ILE A 1134 27.72 -21.42 -4.65
C ILE A 1134 27.82 -19.91 -4.42
N THR A 1135 29.02 -19.36 -4.45
CA THR A 1135 29.25 -17.94 -4.12
C THR A 1135 29.53 -17.15 -5.40
N ILE A 1136 28.49 -16.51 -5.93
CA ILE A 1136 28.60 -15.61 -7.09
C ILE A 1136 29.02 -14.24 -6.57
N PHE A 1137 30.23 -13.81 -6.92
CA PHE A 1137 30.77 -12.50 -6.57
C PHE A 1137 30.64 -11.57 -7.79
N VAL A 1138 29.51 -10.85 -7.87
CA VAL A 1138 29.36 -9.77 -8.85
C VAL A 1138 30.29 -8.63 -8.45
N ASP A 1139 31.50 -8.64 -9.01
CA ASP A 1139 32.47 -7.59 -8.81
C ASP A 1139 32.04 -6.33 -9.57
N MET A 1140 31.54 -5.37 -8.79
CA MET A 1140 31.06 -4.08 -9.25
C MET A 1140 32.18 -3.16 -9.78
N ASN A 1141 33.45 -3.56 -9.67
CA ASN A 1141 34.63 -2.75 -9.98
C ASN A 1141 35.09 -2.91 -11.44
N GLU A 1142 35.19 -4.15 -11.92
CA GLU A 1142 35.79 -4.47 -13.24
C GLU A 1142 34.76 -4.65 -14.37
N ASN A 1143 33.46 -4.44 -14.11
CA ASN A 1143 32.33 -4.67 -15.03
C ASN A 1143 32.22 -6.15 -15.51
N GLN A 1144 32.76 -7.08 -14.72
CA GLN A 1144 32.78 -8.52 -14.97
C GLN A 1144 32.20 -9.30 -13.78
N VAL A 1145 31.47 -10.36 -14.05
CA VAL A 1145 30.99 -11.31 -13.03
C VAL A 1145 32.09 -12.32 -12.71
N LYS A 1146 32.54 -12.34 -11.46
CA LYS A 1146 33.31 -13.43 -10.86
C LYS A 1146 32.34 -14.42 -10.21
N TYR A 1147 32.73 -15.68 -10.14
CA TYR A 1147 31.97 -16.74 -9.46
C TYR A 1147 32.98 -17.71 -8.89
N ASN A 1148 32.67 -18.30 -7.73
CA ASN A 1148 33.54 -19.28 -7.10
C ASN A 1148 32.70 -20.49 -6.68
N LEU A 1149 33.20 -21.68 -7.05
CA LEU A 1149 32.51 -22.96 -6.89
C LEU A 1149 33.33 -23.88 -5.99
N LEU A 1150 32.92 -23.95 -4.73
CA LEU A 1150 33.49 -24.87 -3.74
C LEU A 1150 32.72 -26.18 -3.75
N ASN A 1151 33.43 -27.31 -3.70
CA ASN A 1151 32.83 -28.64 -3.58
C ASN A 1151 33.78 -29.58 -2.82
N GLU A 1152 33.38 -30.03 -1.62
CA GLU A 1152 34.27 -30.79 -0.72
C GLU A 1152 34.60 -32.20 -1.26
N ASP A 1153 33.72 -32.80 -2.06
CA ASP A 1153 33.89 -34.16 -2.61
C ASP A 1153 34.82 -34.24 -3.84
N GLY A 1154 35.46 -33.14 -4.25
CA GLY A 1154 36.44 -33.13 -5.34
C GLY A 1154 35.88 -33.39 -6.76
N LEU A 1155 34.57 -33.54 -6.91
CA LEU A 1155 33.88 -33.50 -8.20
C LEU A 1155 33.90 -32.07 -8.75
N GLN A 1156 34.81 -31.78 -9.69
CA GLN A 1156 34.87 -30.47 -10.34
C GLN A 1156 33.56 -30.14 -11.07
N PRO A 1157 32.81 -29.10 -10.68
CA PRO A 1157 31.71 -28.57 -11.48
C PRO A 1157 32.32 -27.79 -12.66
N GLY A 1158 32.66 -28.49 -13.73
CA GLY A 1158 33.21 -27.88 -14.93
C GLY A 1158 32.21 -26.88 -15.51
N LEU A 1159 32.50 -25.59 -15.40
CA LEU A 1159 31.59 -24.50 -15.78
C LEU A 1159 31.97 -23.91 -17.15
N TRP A 1160 30.95 -23.67 -17.99
CA TRP A 1160 31.07 -23.46 -19.43
C TRP A 1160 30.86 -22.00 -19.81
N MET A 1161 31.86 -21.15 -19.54
CA MET A 1161 31.79 -19.72 -19.85
C MET A 1161 32.63 -19.33 -21.06
N PHE A 1162 31.94 -18.80 -22.07
CA PHE A 1162 32.49 -18.31 -23.33
C PHE A 1162 32.45 -16.78 -23.37
N GLU A 1163 33.36 -16.12 -22.67
CA GLU A 1163 33.37 -14.65 -22.65
C GLU A 1163 33.67 -14.06 -24.04
N ASN A 1164 32.86 -13.08 -24.48
CA ASN A 1164 33.05 -12.30 -25.71
C ASN A 1164 33.21 -13.12 -27.03
N GLY A 1165 32.81 -14.40 -27.01
CA GLY A 1165 33.03 -15.36 -28.10
C GLY A 1165 34.49 -15.78 -28.27
N GLY A 1166 35.32 -15.73 -27.23
CA GLY A 1166 36.71 -16.23 -27.24
C GLY A 1166 36.83 -17.76 -27.11
N PRO A 1167 38.06 -18.31 -27.22
CA PRO A 1167 38.35 -19.71 -26.94
C PRO A 1167 38.25 -20.03 -25.44
N PHE A 1168 38.41 -21.30 -25.09
CA PHE A 1168 38.35 -21.76 -23.70
C PHE A 1168 39.51 -21.25 -22.84
N ILE A 1169 39.20 -20.74 -21.65
CA ILE A 1169 40.19 -20.37 -20.63
C ILE A 1169 40.06 -21.35 -19.46
N SER A 1170 41.17 -21.97 -19.05
CA SER A 1170 41.24 -22.84 -17.87
C SER A 1170 42.60 -22.71 -17.21
N GLN A 1171 42.67 -22.09 -16.02
CA GLN A 1171 43.91 -21.97 -15.25
C GLN A 1171 43.74 -22.39 -13.79
N SER A 1172 44.79 -23.04 -13.27
CA SER A 1172 44.91 -23.65 -11.93
C SER A 1172 44.15 -24.96 -11.70
N PHE A 1173 44.55 -25.69 -10.66
CA PHE A 1173 44.30 -27.14 -10.48
C PHE A 1173 43.86 -27.48 -9.04
N SER A 1174 43.22 -26.53 -8.34
CA SER A 1174 43.12 -26.56 -6.87
C SER A 1174 41.81 -25.99 -6.33
N GLY A 1175 40.77 -26.84 -6.26
CA GLY A 1175 39.58 -26.67 -5.40
C GLY A 1175 38.56 -25.59 -5.79
N GLU A 1176 39.03 -24.42 -6.23
CA GLU A 1176 38.25 -23.25 -6.61
C GLU A 1176 38.30 -23.04 -8.13
N TYR A 1177 37.18 -22.62 -8.71
CA TYR A 1177 37.06 -22.34 -10.15
C TYR A 1177 36.68 -20.88 -10.37
N ASN A 1178 37.70 -20.05 -10.64
CA ASN A 1178 37.53 -18.64 -10.94
C ASN A 1178 37.46 -18.39 -12.46
N GLY A 1179 36.59 -17.47 -12.88
CA GLY A 1179 36.51 -16.98 -14.26
C GLY A 1179 35.64 -15.73 -14.36
N PHE A 1180 35.48 -15.19 -15.58
CA PHE A 1180 35.05 -13.82 -15.81
C PHE A 1180 33.97 -13.73 -16.91
N ALA A 1181 33.00 -12.82 -16.76
CA ALA A 1181 32.11 -12.41 -17.86
C ALA A 1181 31.65 -10.95 -17.78
N SER A 1182 31.91 -10.18 -18.84
CA SER A 1182 31.34 -8.87 -19.13
C SER A 1182 29.81 -8.82 -18.99
N LEU A 1183 29.31 -7.73 -18.40
CA LEU A 1183 27.88 -7.46 -18.17
C LEU A 1183 27.12 -6.89 -19.40
N GLU A 1184 27.74 -6.76 -20.59
CA GLU A 1184 27.17 -6.02 -21.72
C GLU A 1184 26.39 -6.85 -22.79
N GLU A 1185 26.33 -8.20 -22.73
CA GLU A 1185 25.59 -9.03 -23.72
C GLU A 1185 24.72 -10.16 -23.13
N ASP A 1186 23.68 -10.57 -23.88
CA ASP A 1186 22.49 -11.30 -23.41
C ASP A 1186 22.66 -12.82 -23.09
N SER A 1187 23.83 -13.32 -22.67
CA SER A 1187 23.98 -14.76 -22.30
C SER A 1187 25.20 -15.08 -21.42
N VAL A 1188 24.97 -15.35 -20.13
CA VAL A 1188 25.84 -16.20 -19.30
C VAL A 1188 25.01 -17.41 -18.87
N TRP A 1189 25.50 -18.63 -19.14
CA TRP A 1189 24.79 -19.88 -18.82
C TRP A 1189 25.56 -20.68 -17.75
N VAL A 1190 25.12 -20.58 -16.49
CA VAL A 1190 25.68 -21.35 -15.38
C VAL A 1190 24.93 -22.69 -15.25
N LEU A 1191 25.64 -23.80 -15.47
CA LEU A 1191 25.09 -25.15 -15.30
C LEU A 1191 25.19 -25.60 -13.84
N GLY A 1192 24.22 -25.21 -13.02
CA GLY A 1192 24.08 -25.69 -11.64
C GLY A 1192 23.54 -27.12 -11.57
N LEU A 1193 24.09 -27.93 -10.68
CA LEU A 1193 23.53 -29.24 -10.30
C LEU A 1193 22.54 -29.05 -9.15
N LYS A 1194 21.38 -29.70 -9.22
CA LYS A 1194 20.41 -29.77 -8.12
C LYS A 1194 20.07 -31.22 -7.85
N ASP A 1195 20.37 -31.69 -6.63
CA ASP A 1195 20.10 -33.07 -6.20
C ASP A 1195 20.74 -34.12 -7.16
N ASN A 1196 21.99 -33.89 -7.60
CA ASN A 1196 22.71 -34.63 -8.67
C ASN A 1196 22.02 -34.65 -10.06
N CYS A 1197 20.95 -33.86 -10.23
CA CYS A 1197 20.03 -33.93 -11.36
C CYS A 1197 19.84 -32.56 -12.03
N PHE A 1198 19.27 -32.56 -13.24
CA PHE A 1198 19.23 -31.38 -14.11
C PHE A 1198 18.06 -30.47 -13.79
N GLY A 1199 18.35 -29.28 -13.25
CA GLY A 1199 17.37 -28.21 -13.04
C GLY A 1199 17.71 -26.99 -13.90
N VAL A 1200 17.14 -26.89 -15.10
CA VAL A 1200 17.20 -25.65 -15.89
C VAL A 1200 16.13 -24.70 -15.35
N ASP A 1201 16.54 -23.83 -14.44
CA ASP A 1201 15.72 -22.71 -13.96
C ASP A 1201 16.16 -21.42 -14.66
N THR A 1202 15.20 -20.68 -15.22
CA THR A 1202 15.44 -19.40 -15.90
C THR A 1202 15.43 -18.20 -14.96
N GLU A 1203 15.06 -18.35 -13.69
CA GLU A 1203 14.89 -17.22 -12.75
C GLU A 1203 16.13 -16.93 -11.87
N PHE A 1204 17.21 -17.72 -11.98
CA PHE A 1204 18.37 -17.66 -11.08
C PHE A 1204 19.24 -16.38 -11.17
N ILE A 1205 18.91 -15.43 -12.05
CA ILE A 1205 19.49 -14.07 -12.08
C ILE A 1205 18.36 -13.02 -12.06
N THR A 1206 17.60 -12.99 -10.96
CA THR A 1206 16.61 -11.93 -10.66
C THR A 1206 16.71 -11.35 -9.25
N ASN A 1207 17.60 -11.86 -8.39
CA ASN A 1207 17.82 -11.40 -7.01
C ASN A 1207 19.33 -11.32 -6.65
N ALA A 1208 20.11 -10.59 -7.45
CA ALA A 1208 21.50 -10.19 -7.19
C ALA A 1208 21.74 -8.71 -7.57
#